data_AF-A0A7V9Q4A4-F1
#
_entry.id   AF-A0A7V9Q4A4-F1
#
_cell.length_a   1.000
_cell.length_b   1.000
_cell.length_c   1.000
_cell.angle_alpha   90.00
_cell.angle_beta   90.00
_cell.angle_gamma   90.00
#
_symmetry.space_group_name_H-M   'P 1'
#
loop_
_entity.id
_entity.type
_entity.pdbx_description
1 polymer ?
#
loop_
_entity_poly.entity_id
_entity_poly.type
_entity_poly.pdbx_seq_one_letter_code
_entity_poly.pdbx_strand_id
1 'polypeptide(L)'
;MSFYRRRRNTVFLRRRKFLAVAAASLLIFPLLALIVPTTQAISTTVVISQFQVAGGSAADEFVELHNVGTSDFNLNGHRLVYRSAAGTSDVAVINWTADTIIPPGGYYLIAHSTGYDGTVTPNITYSTGSTGTFAGASGGLALRNGDLNTGTIVDSVGYGTATNAFVETAVTTVPAANDSKARKSSGCTDTDNNANDFELVSPSAPRNSSSPAVICGGGGGGATLSINDVTVAEGNSGTIVATFTVSLSQPAPAGGVTFDIATQDNTATDADDDYEPQTLTGQTIPQNSQTYTFSVTVNGDTKIEPNESFFVNVTNVTGATIADAQGVGTITTDDVTLTAIHVIQGGGATSPLVGQSVATSGIVTLLRNNGFFLQTPDAEVDNDPNTSQGIFVFTSSAPVVTVGSAVTVTGNVTEFFTLTQVTASAANVTVNSTGNALPAAITLTPSILDPAGTRAQLERFEGMRLRADSLTTTSPTDEFSDVWTVLTGVPRPLREPGIPVSLPLPPNAPANVPRFDENPERLLVDTNGRRLSTGAVLTSFVTITDISGVLDFSFGEYRLIPDAPLVVSPNITAIPVPAPDASEFTVASFNIENFFNDSNFITQRNKAALAVRNVMRSPDIIGVEEIGDLAVLQSLAAKINDDAVAAGERNPYYEARLIESDNDTENDIDVGFLVKTSRVVIISVVQEGRDATYINPNNGQPELLNDRPPLVLRALVRSAGKTPVPVTVIVNHLRSLIGVDDEADDPATPEFDPPGPRVREKRRQQAEFLANLIQ
;
A
#
# COMPACT_ATOMS: atom_id res chain seq x y z
N MET A 1 15.87 -7.18 -26.60
CA MET A 1 15.54 -5.90 -25.91
C MET A 1 14.63 -6.09 -24.70
N SER A 2 13.84 -7.17 -24.64
CA SER A 2 13.11 -7.63 -23.43
C SER A 2 14.04 -7.98 -22.24
N PHE A 3 15.25 -8.50 -22.52
CA PHE A 3 16.19 -8.92 -21.47
C PHE A 3 16.87 -7.79 -20.66
N TYR A 4 16.98 -6.57 -21.18
CA TYR A 4 17.64 -5.47 -20.46
C TYR A 4 16.77 -4.91 -19.31
N ARG A 5 15.43 -5.02 -19.42
CA ARG A 5 14.48 -4.62 -18.37
C ARG A 5 14.33 -5.65 -17.24
N ARG A 6 14.66 -6.93 -17.46
CA ARG A 6 14.61 -7.95 -16.39
C ARG A 6 15.68 -7.78 -15.30
N ARG A 7 16.79 -7.06 -15.56
CA ARG A 7 18.02 -7.21 -14.73
C ARG A 7 18.44 -6.06 -13.83
N ARG A 8 18.09 -4.79 -14.10
CA ARG A 8 18.04 -3.79 -13.00
C ARG A 8 17.05 -4.25 -11.91
N ASN A 9 16.08 -5.08 -12.29
CA ASN A 9 15.03 -5.59 -11.42
C ASN A 9 15.42 -6.84 -10.60
N THR A 10 16.45 -7.63 -10.92
CA THR A 10 16.71 -8.89 -10.18
C THR A 10 17.53 -8.71 -8.90
N VAL A 11 18.37 -7.68 -8.81
CA VAL A 11 19.07 -7.30 -7.56
C VAL A 11 18.12 -6.61 -6.58
N PHE A 12 17.11 -5.90 -7.07
CA PHE A 12 16.11 -5.23 -6.24
C PHE A 12 14.88 -6.08 -5.88
N LEU A 13 14.51 -7.11 -6.68
CA LEU A 13 13.41 -8.01 -6.33
C LEU A 13 13.77 -9.06 -5.26
N ARG A 14 15.05 -9.36 -4.99
CA ARG A 14 15.43 -10.27 -3.90
C ARG A 14 15.32 -9.65 -2.50
N ARG A 15 15.22 -8.31 -2.37
CA ARG A 15 14.79 -7.66 -1.11
C ARG A 15 13.28 -7.68 -0.87
N ARG A 16 12.46 -7.97 -1.89
CA ARG A 16 11.00 -8.19 -1.73
C ARG A 16 10.62 -9.62 -1.35
N LYS A 17 11.51 -10.61 -1.48
CA LYS A 17 11.22 -12.02 -1.10
C LYS A 17 11.54 -12.38 0.35
N PHE A 18 12.13 -11.49 1.14
CA PHE A 18 12.35 -11.70 2.59
C PHE A 18 11.48 -10.84 3.52
N LEU A 19 10.56 -10.03 2.98
CA LEU A 19 9.51 -9.35 3.78
C LEU A 19 8.07 -9.77 3.43
N ALA A 20 7.88 -10.67 2.46
CA ALA A 20 6.54 -11.09 2.00
C ALA A 20 6.20 -12.57 2.32
N VAL A 21 6.92 -13.22 3.25
CA VAL A 21 6.63 -14.61 3.70
C VAL A 21 6.11 -14.67 5.15
N ALA A 22 5.85 -13.52 5.79
CA ALA A 22 5.16 -13.49 7.09
C ALA A 22 3.63 -13.28 7.00
N ALA A 23 3.04 -13.26 5.80
CA ALA A 23 1.62 -12.91 5.62
C ALA A 23 0.92 -13.83 4.60
N ALA A 24 1.01 -15.15 4.79
CA ALA A 24 0.11 -16.10 4.15
C ALA A 24 0.03 -17.41 4.95
N SER A 25 -0.16 -17.31 6.26
CA SER A 25 -0.78 -18.42 7.00
C SER A 25 -2.27 -18.33 6.76
N LEU A 26 -2.77 -19.26 5.94
CA LEU A 26 -4.18 -19.56 5.77
C LEU A 26 -4.81 -19.83 7.15
N LEU A 27 -5.35 -18.79 7.77
CA LEU A 27 -6.36 -18.92 8.82
C LEU A 27 -7.70 -18.82 8.12
N ILE A 28 -8.29 -19.98 7.87
CA ILE A 28 -9.74 -20.14 7.79
C ILE A 28 -10.25 -19.65 9.15
N PHE A 29 -10.57 -18.36 9.26
CA PHE A 29 -11.35 -17.86 10.37
C PHE A 29 -12.79 -18.34 10.15
N PRO A 30 -13.40 -19.04 11.12
CA PRO A 30 -14.82 -19.23 11.09
C PRO A 30 -15.45 -17.83 11.11
N LEU A 31 -16.64 -17.70 10.53
CA LEU A 31 -17.51 -16.56 10.72
C LEU A 31 -17.76 -16.41 12.23
N LEU A 32 -16.87 -15.73 12.94
CA LEU A 32 -17.05 -15.34 14.32
C LEU A 32 -18.07 -14.23 14.25
N ALA A 33 -19.31 -14.56 14.55
CA ALA A 33 -20.30 -13.55 14.89
C ALA A 33 -19.60 -12.58 15.84
N LEU A 34 -19.53 -11.30 15.47
CA LEU A 34 -19.30 -10.25 16.45
C LEU A 34 -20.42 -10.44 17.47
N ILE A 35 -20.12 -11.12 18.57
CA ILE A 35 -20.86 -10.96 19.80
C ILE A 35 -20.48 -9.52 20.18
N VAL A 36 -21.29 -8.57 19.73
CA VAL A 36 -21.40 -7.29 20.41
C VAL A 36 -21.57 -7.69 21.88
N PRO A 37 -20.63 -7.36 22.78
CA PRO A 37 -20.88 -7.60 24.19
C PRO A 37 -22.19 -6.86 24.46
N THR A 38 -23.24 -7.62 24.77
CA THR A 38 -24.47 -7.04 25.27
C THR A 38 -24.01 -6.21 26.46
N THR A 39 -24.08 -4.89 26.34
CA THR A 39 -23.94 -3.98 27.47
C THR A 39 -24.85 -4.56 28.55
N GLN A 40 -24.25 -5.09 29.62
CA GLN A 40 -25.05 -5.42 30.79
C GLN A 40 -25.68 -4.10 31.25
N ALA A 41 -26.90 -4.17 31.78
CA ALA A 41 -27.56 -2.97 32.25
C ALA A 41 -27.07 -2.68 33.68
N ILE A 42 -26.79 -1.41 33.95
CA ILE A 42 -26.47 -0.83 35.27
C ILE A 42 -27.18 -1.61 36.37
N SER A 43 -26.42 -2.11 37.34
CA SER A 43 -27.02 -2.83 38.46
C SER A 43 -27.83 -1.86 39.32
N THR A 44 -29.13 -2.13 39.44
CA THR A 44 -30.05 -1.35 40.28
C THR A 44 -30.26 -1.96 41.67
N THR A 45 -29.49 -3.01 42.01
CA THR A 45 -29.71 -3.80 43.22
C THR A 45 -28.47 -3.84 44.09
N VAL A 46 -27.47 -4.64 43.75
CA VAL A 46 -26.22 -4.75 44.49
C VAL A 46 -25.03 -4.64 43.53
N VAL A 47 -23.98 -3.98 43.97
CA VAL A 47 -22.72 -3.81 43.22
C VAL A 47 -21.53 -4.27 44.05
N ILE A 48 -20.45 -4.66 43.38
CA ILE A 48 -19.09 -4.71 43.90
C ILE A 48 -18.64 -3.27 44.10
N SER A 49 -18.63 -2.82 45.36
CA SER A 49 -18.34 -1.44 45.70
C SER A 49 -16.88 -1.18 46.03
N GLN A 50 -16.11 -2.21 46.41
CA GLN A 50 -14.67 -2.08 46.62
C GLN A 50 -13.96 -3.43 46.51
N PHE A 51 -12.72 -3.44 46.01
CA PHE A 51 -11.91 -4.66 46.03
C PHE A 51 -10.41 -4.37 46.18
N GLN A 52 -9.72 -5.30 46.82
CA GLN A 52 -8.25 -5.39 46.90
C GLN A 52 -7.83 -6.77 46.42
N VAL A 53 -6.84 -6.82 45.54
CA VAL A 53 -6.34 -8.08 44.92
C VAL A 53 -5.05 -8.60 45.54
N ALA A 54 -4.38 -7.77 46.35
CA ALA A 54 -3.23 -8.14 47.16
C ALA A 54 -2.93 -7.01 48.16
N GLY A 55 -2.43 -7.36 49.34
CA GLY A 55 -1.86 -6.39 50.28
C GLY A 55 -0.54 -6.86 50.85
N GLY A 56 -0.39 -6.89 52.18
CA GLY A 56 0.85 -7.33 52.83
C GLY A 56 1.27 -8.75 52.42
N SER A 57 0.30 -9.57 52.01
CA SER A 57 0.48 -10.84 51.33
C SER A 57 -0.49 -10.97 50.15
N ALA A 58 -0.27 -11.95 49.25
CA ALA A 58 -1.23 -12.24 48.19
C ALA A 58 -2.61 -12.65 48.73
N ALA A 59 -2.65 -13.20 49.95
CA ALA A 59 -3.88 -13.59 50.63
C ALA A 59 -4.52 -12.43 51.42
N ASP A 60 -3.92 -11.24 51.42
CA ASP A 60 -4.55 -10.02 51.92
C ASP A 60 -5.40 -9.41 50.80
N GLU A 61 -6.59 -9.96 50.62
CA GLU A 61 -7.52 -9.59 49.55
C GLU A 61 -8.96 -9.59 50.06
N PHE A 62 -9.77 -8.71 49.49
CA PHE A 62 -11.18 -8.58 49.85
C PHE A 62 -12.03 -8.09 48.69
N VAL A 63 -13.33 -8.36 48.82
CA VAL A 63 -14.39 -7.80 47.98
C VAL A 63 -15.50 -7.28 48.90
N GLU A 64 -15.92 -6.04 48.67
CA GLU A 64 -17.05 -5.38 49.32
C GLU A 64 -18.22 -5.32 48.35
N LEU A 65 -19.40 -5.68 48.83
CA LEU A 65 -20.67 -5.47 48.13
C LEU A 65 -21.43 -4.31 48.76
N HIS A 66 -22.19 -3.56 47.96
CA HIS A 66 -23.08 -2.49 48.40
C HIS A 66 -24.46 -2.62 47.77
N ASN A 67 -25.52 -2.54 48.57
CA ASN A 67 -26.90 -2.52 48.07
C ASN A 67 -27.29 -1.11 47.64
N VAL A 68 -27.24 -0.85 46.34
CA VAL A 68 -27.64 0.42 45.70
C VAL A 68 -29.15 0.52 45.48
N GLY A 69 -29.88 -0.59 45.68
CA GLY A 69 -31.33 -0.67 45.55
C GLY A 69 -32.09 -0.11 46.75
N THR A 70 -33.41 -0.02 46.59
CA THR A 70 -34.32 0.57 47.60
C THR A 70 -34.96 -0.47 48.52
N SER A 71 -34.65 -1.76 48.34
CA SER A 71 -35.16 -2.87 49.15
C SER A 71 -34.03 -3.80 49.62
N ASP A 72 -34.30 -4.60 50.65
CA ASP A 72 -33.40 -5.66 51.12
C ASP A 72 -32.94 -6.56 49.95
N PHE A 73 -31.64 -6.78 49.83
CA PHE A 73 -31.06 -7.70 48.86
C PHE A 73 -30.63 -8.99 49.55
N ASN A 74 -31.19 -10.14 49.15
CA ASN A 74 -30.83 -11.43 49.70
C ASN A 74 -29.80 -12.14 48.81
N LEU A 75 -28.63 -12.45 49.36
CA LEU A 75 -27.55 -13.15 48.66
C LEU A 75 -27.83 -14.65 48.49
N ASN A 76 -28.86 -15.23 49.11
CA ASN A 76 -29.18 -16.66 48.93
C ASN A 76 -29.35 -17.02 47.43
N GLY A 77 -28.65 -18.05 46.97
CA GLY A 77 -28.61 -18.46 45.57
C GLY A 77 -27.57 -17.71 44.71
N HIS A 78 -26.91 -16.70 45.27
CA HIS A 78 -25.83 -15.98 44.61
C HIS A 78 -24.47 -16.57 44.93
N ARG A 79 -23.48 -16.22 44.10
CA ARG A 79 -22.07 -16.57 44.31
C ARG A 79 -21.15 -15.47 43.83
N LEU A 80 -20.07 -15.25 44.56
CA LEU A 80 -18.94 -14.43 44.14
C LEU A 80 -17.96 -15.34 43.39
N VAL A 81 -17.57 -14.93 42.19
CA VAL A 81 -16.70 -15.70 41.30
C VAL A 81 -15.54 -14.87 40.78
N TYR A 82 -14.44 -15.55 40.46
CA TYR A 82 -13.24 -14.98 39.87
C TYR A 82 -12.93 -15.61 38.51
N ARG A 83 -12.35 -14.82 37.60
CA ARG A 83 -11.72 -15.29 36.35
C ARG A 83 -10.34 -14.66 36.18
N SER A 84 -9.40 -15.44 35.64
CA SER A 84 -8.12 -14.91 35.17
C SER A 84 -8.32 -13.96 33.97
N ALA A 85 -7.30 -13.16 33.63
CA ALA A 85 -7.38 -12.10 32.61
C ALA A 85 -8.09 -12.52 31.30
N ALA A 86 -7.73 -13.69 30.75
CA ALA A 86 -8.35 -14.26 29.54
C ALA A 86 -9.18 -15.53 29.83
N GLY A 87 -9.51 -15.79 31.10
CA GLY A 87 -10.18 -17.00 31.54
C GLY A 87 -11.64 -17.08 31.08
N THR A 88 -12.07 -18.28 30.69
CA THR A 88 -13.46 -18.55 30.24
C THR A 88 -14.30 -19.30 31.28
N SER A 89 -13.70 -19.73 32.40
CA SER A 89 -14.37 -20.50 33.46
C SER A 89 -14.27 -19.83 34.82
N ASP A 90 -15.39 -19.81 35.55
CA ASP A 90 -15.51 -19.26 36.90
C ASP A 90 -14.78 -20.12 37.94
N VAL A 91 -14.02 -19.46 38.81
CA VAL A 91 -13.54 -20.01 40.08
C VAL A 91 -14.46 -19.50 41.17
N ALA A 92 -15.06 -20.41 41.95
CA ALA A 92 -15.95 -20.03 43.05
C ALA A 92 -15.14 -19.42 44.21
N VAL A 93 -15.53 -18.22 44.66
CA VAL A 93 -14.97 -17.56 45.85
C VAL A 93 -15.86 -17.83 47.07
N ILE A 94 -17.15 -17.49 46.97
CA ILE A 94 -18.19 -17.78 47.97
C ILE A 94 -19.46 -18.24 47.27
N ASN A 95 -20.20 -19.15 47.90
CA ASN A 95 -21.55 -19.56 47.50
C ASN A 95 -22.51 -19.38 48.70
N TRP A 96 -23.52 -18.54 48.57
CA TRP A 96 -24.51 -18.32 49.63
C TRP A 96 -25.68 -19.27 49.45
N THR A 97 -25.84 -20.21 50.38
CA THR A 97 -26.92 -21.22 50.38
C THR A 97 -27.99 -20.98 51.45
N ALA A 98 -27.91 -19.86 52.16
CA ALA A 98 -28.83 -19.45 53.22
C ALA A 98 -29.10 -17.95 53.13
N ASP A 99 -30.23 -17.51 53.68
CA ASP A 99 -30.63 -16.11 53.66
C ASP A 99 -29.58 -15.21 54.32
N THR A 100 -29.07 -14.26 53.54
CA THR A 100 -28.06 -13.28 53.95
C THR A 100 -28.47 -11.95 53.35
N ILE A 101 -28.94 -11.03 54.20
CA ILE A 101 -29.57 -9.78 53.77
C ILE A 101 -28.57 -8.63 53.84
N ILE A 102 -28.48 -7.86 52.74
CA ILE A 102 -27.89 -6.52 52.73
C ILE A 102 -29.06 -5.52 52.68
N PRO A 103 -29.31 -4.72 53.74
CA PRO A 103 -30.37 -3.71 53.71
C PRO A 103 -30.06 -2.59 52.69
N PRO A 104 -31.03 -1.77 52.27
CA PRO A 104 -30.78 -0.62 51.39
C PRO A 104 -29.63 0.25 51.87
N GLY A 105 -28.69 0.54 50.99
CA GLY A 105 -27.46 1.28 51.30
C GLY A 105 -26.45 0.56 52.20
N GLY A 106 -26.71 -0.69 52.59
CA GLY A 106 -25.80 -1.49 53.41
C GLY A 106 -24.59 -1.98 52.65
N TYR A 107 -23.55 -2.40 53.38
CA TYR A 107 -22.32 -2.99 52.86
C TYR A 107 -22.14 -4.43 53.35
N TYR A 108 -21.40 -5.25 52.60
CA TYR A 108 -21.08 -6.62 52.97
C TYR A 108 -19.65 -6.99 52.56
N LEU A 109 -18.81 -7.33 53.54
CA LEU A 109 -17.38 -7.57 53.32
C LEU A 109 -17.04 -9.06 53.25
N ILE A 110 -16.38 -9.47 52.16
CA ILE A 110 -15.83 -10.80 51.94
C ILE A 110 -14.31 -10.71 51.93
N ALA A 111 -13.61 -11.50 52.75
CA ALA A 111 -12.14 -11.49 52.76
C ALA A 111 -11.53 -12.90 52.88
N HIS A 112 -10.27 -13.05 52.52
CA HIS A 112 -9.60 -14.35 52.62
C HIS A 112 -9.30 -14.72 54.08
N SER A 113 -9.51 -15.99 54.43
CA SER A 113 -9.52 -16.51 55.82
C SER A 113 -8.17 -16.50 56.56
N THR A 114 -7.05 -16.43 55.84
CA THR A 114 -5.71 -16.59 56.44
C THR A 114 -4.73 -15.45 56.16
N GLY A 115 -5.12 -14.46 55.34
CA GLY A 115 -4.22 -13.40 54.91
C GLY A 115 -4.77 -11.98 55.01
N TYR A 116 -6.06 -11.79 55.24
CA TYR A 116 -6.66 -10.47 55.41
C TYR A 116 -6.11 -9.77 56.66
N ASP A 117 -5.50 -8.60 56.48
CA ASP A 117 -4.90 -7.81 57.58
C ASP A 117 -5.61 -6.47 57.86
N GLY A 118 -6.68 -6.18 57.12
CA GLY A 118 -7.47 -4.96 57.27
C GLY A 118 -8.17 -4.82 58.63
N THR A 119 -8.44 -3.57 59.03
CA THR A 119 -8.99 -3.24 60.36
C THR A 119 -10.48 -3.50 60.53
N VAL A 120 -11.20 -3.80 59.44
CA VAL A 120 -12.66 -4.01 59.44
C VAL A 120 -12.97 -5.50 59.39
N THR A 121 -13.66 -6.01 60.40
CA THR A 121 -14.01 -7.44 60.48
C THR A 121 -14.86 -7.86 59.27
N PRO A 122 -14.43 -8.86 58.47
CA PRO A 122 -15.21 -9.37 57.34
C PRO A 122 -16.54 -9.97 57.80
N ASN A 123 -17.59 -9.80 56.99
CA ASN A 123 -18.87 -10.46 57.22
C ASN A 123 -18.79 -11.96 56.98
N ILE A 124 -17.96 -12.37 56.03
CA ILE A 124 -17.65 -13.77 55.75
C ILE A 124 -16.21 -13.90 55.28
N THR A 125 -15.61 -15.04 55.58
CA THR A 125 -14.28 -15.39 55.10
C THR A 125 -14.32 -16.58 54.14
N TYR A 126 -13.42 -16.62 53.17
CA TYR A 126 -13.27 -17.74 52.25
C TYR A 126 -11.86 -18.36 52.27
N SER A 127 -11.76 -19.58 51.75
CA SER A 127 -10.50 -20.26 51.45
C SER A 127 -10.69 -21.01 50.13
N THR A 128 -9.98 -20.65 49.07
CA THR A 128 -10.09 -21.36 47.79
C THR A 128 -9.15 -22.58 47.78
N GLY A 129 -9.56 -23.67 47.11
CA GLY A 129 -8.69 -24.81 46.85
C GLY A 129 -7.75 -24.56 45.66
N SER A 130 -6.48 -24.99 45.78
CA SER A 130 -5.38 -25.08 44.78
C SER A 130 -4.96 -23.88 43.91
N THR A 131 -5.67 -22.75 43.84
CA THR A 131 -5.14 -21.51 43.21
C THR A 131 -5.10 -20.28 44.12
N GLY A 132 -5.56 -20.41 45.37
CA GLY A 132 -5.12 -19.62 46.53
C GLY A 132 -5.62 -18.18 46.65
N THR A 133 -5.51 -17.35 45.60
CA THR A 133 -5.78 -15.90 45.67
C THR A 133 -6.18 -15.33 44.31
N PHE A 134 -6.69 -14.09 44.26
CA PHE A 134 -6.85 -13.33 43.03
C PHE A 134 -5.47 -13.04 42.39
N ALA A 135 -5.41 -12.99 41.05
CA ALA A 135 -4.17 -12.61 40.38
C ALA A 135 -3.95 -11.10 40.50
N GLY A 136 -2.89 -10.71 41.22
CA GLY A 136 -2.60 -9.30 41.50
C GLY A 136 -2.31 -8.42 40.29
N ALA A 137 -2.06 -8.97 39.10
CA ALA A 137 -1.74 -8.19 37.89
C ALA A 137 -2.94 -7.94 36.96
N SER A 138 -3.87 -8.89 36.84
CA SER A 138 -5.06 -8.75 36.00
C SER A 138 -6.03 -9.93 36.21
N GLY A 139 -7.33 -9.62 36.19
CA GLY A 139 -8.40 -10.60 36.33
C GLY A 139 -9.76 -9.92 36.34
N GLY A 140 -10.79 -10.68 36.71
CA GLY A 140 -12.12 -10.11 36.93
C GLY A 140 -12.86 -10.80 38.07
N LEU A 141 -13.78 -10.07 38.68
CA LEU A 141 -14.69 -10.51 39.74
C LEU A 141 -16.13 -10.30 39.27
N ALA A 142 -17.04 -11.18 39.68
CA ALA A 142 -18.47 -10.97 39.45
C ALA A 142 -19.31 -11.56 40.56
N LEU A 143 -20.42 -10.89 40.86
CA LEU A 143 -21.53 -11.48 41.60
C LEU A 143 -22.50 -12.11 40.60
N ARG A 144 -22.78 -13.40 40.73
CA ARG A 144 -23.75 -14.11 39.89
C ARG A 144 -24.95 -14.58 40.69
N ASN A 145 -26.10 -14.62 40.05
CA ASN A 145 -27.30 -15.33 40.50
C ASN A 145 -27.41 -16.66 39.74
N GLY A 146 -27.46 -17.79 40.44
CA GLY A 146 -27.47 -19.12 39.82
C GLY A 146 -26.07 -19.67 39.54
N ASP A 147 -25.94 -20.70 38.69
CA ASP A 147 -24.77 -21.59 38.60
C ASP A 147 -23.45 -20.99 38.09
N LEU A 148 -22.32 -21.66 38.40
CA LEU A 148 -21.01 -21.28 37.87
C LEU A 148 -21.06 -21.29 36.32
N ASN A 149 -20.44 -20.29 35.71
CA ASN A 149 -20.36 -20.05 34.27
C ASN A 149 -21.66 -19.62 33.58
N THR A 150 -22.83 -20.01 34.09
CA THR A 150 -24.12 -19.86 33.40
C THR A 150 -25.14 -18.97 34.11
N GLY A 151 -24.98 -18.72 35.43
CA GLY A 151 -25.84 -17.81 36.18
C GLY A 151 -25.75 -16.37 35.69
N THR A 152 -26.79 -15.57 35.85
CA THR A 152 -26.80 -14.17 35.39
C THR A 152 -25.82 -13.35 36.23
N ILE A 153 -24.98 -12.55 35.58
CA ILE A 153 -24.13 -11.57 36.27
C ILE A 153 -25.05 -10.47 36.80
N VAL A 154 -24.90 -10.16 38.08
CA VAL A 154 -25.63 -9.09 38.79
C VAL A 154 -24.81 -7.81 38.76
N ASP A 155 -23.50 -7.91 39.01
CA ASP A 155 -22.51 -6.86 38.81
C ASP A 155 -21.13 -7.49 38.62
N SER A 156 -20.21 -6.78 37.97
CA SER A 156 -18.86 -7.28 37.69
C SER A 156 -17.80 -6.20 37.59
N VAL A 157 -16.54 -6.60 37.78
CA VAL A 157 -15.40 -5.71 37.55
C VAL A 157 -14.24 -6.46 36.90
N GLY A 158 -13.74 -5.93 35.80
CA GLY A 158 -12.48 -6.31 35.17
C GLY A 158 -11.36 -5.31 35.50
N TYR A 159 -10.15 -5.82 35.75
CA TYR A 159 -8.99 -4.97 36.08
C TYR A 159 -7.70 -5.38 35.36
N GLY A 160 -6.79 -4.41 35.21
CA GLY A 160 -5.51 -4.59 34.55
C GLY A 160 -5.66 -4.69 33.04
N THR A 161 -5.35 -5.85 32.47
CA THR A 161 -5.47 -6.13 31.02
C THR A 161 -6.50 -7.23 30.74
N ALA A 162 -7.52 -7.35 31.58
CA ALA A 162 -8.50 -8.41 31.47
C ALA A 162 -9.30 -8.28 30.16
N THR A 163 -9.64 -9.42 29.56
CA THR A 163 -10.48 -9.55 28.36
C THR A 163 -11.58 -10.59 28.57
N ASN A 164 -11.79 -11.04 29.81
CA ASN A 164 -12.81 -12.03 30.16
C ASN A 164 -14.21 -11.38 30.24
N ALA A 165 -15.24 -12.20 30.45
CA ALA A 165 -16.65 -11.76 30.44
C ALA A 165 -17.07 -10.87 31.63
N PHE A 166 -16.17 -10.55 32.56
CA PHE A 166 -16.41 -9.64 33.69
C PHE A 166 -15.90 -8.21 33.43
N VAL A 167 -15.25 -8.01 32.28
CA VAL A 167 -14.97 -6.67 31.78
C VAL A 167 -16.28 -6.10 31.25
N GLU A 168 -16.66 -4.94 31.77
CA GLU A 168 -17.75 -4.16 31.22
C GLU A 168 -17.28 -3.42 29.96
N THR A 169 -17.59 -2.12 29.81
CA THR A 169 -17.12 -1.32 28.66
C THR A 169 -15.59 -1.17 28.63
N ALA A 170 -14.95 -0.99 29.78
CA ALA A 170 -13.50 -0.91 29.92
C ALA A 170 -13.06 -1.35 31.31
N VAL A 171 -11.82 -1.83 31.44
CA VAL A 171 -11.22 -2.28 32.71
C VAL A 171 -10.82 -1.11 33.61
N THR A 172 -10.88 -1.31 34.93
CA THR A 172 -10.22 -0.40 35.88
C THR A 172 -8.73 -0.73 36.03
N THR A 173 -7.96 0.21 36.58
CA THR A 173 -6.53 0.01 36.87
C THR A 173 -6.33 -0.91 38.08
N VAL A 174 -5.18 -1.58 38.15
CA VAL A 174 -4.81 -2.46 39.26
C VAL A 174 -4.40 -1.60 40.47
N PRO A 175 -4.96 -1.81 41.69
CA PRO A 175 -4.46 -1.14 42.89
C PRO A 175 -3.10 -1.72 43.32
N ALA A 176 -2.25 -0.89 43.92
CA ALA A 176 -1.00 -1.37 44.53
C ALA A 176 -1.29 -2.19 45.79
N ALA A 177 -0.25 -2.86 46.32
CA ALA A 177 -0.41 -3.62 47.56
C ALA A 177 -0.86 -2.72 48.73
N ASN A 178 -1.90 -3.15 49.44
CA ASN A 178 -2.61 -2.47 50.54
C ASN A 178 -3.52 -1.32 50.08
N ASP A 179 -3.61 -1.08 48.77
CA ASP A 179 -4.59 -0.19 48.18
C ASP A 179 -5.76 -0.99 47.62
N SER A 180 -6.87 -0.29 47.37
CA SER A 180 -8.06 -0.87 46.75
C SER A 180 -8.62 0.05 45.68
N LYS A 181 -9.51 -0.52 44.88
CA LYS A 181 -10.39 0.22 43.98
C LYS A 181 -11.78 0.24 44.57
N ALA A 182 -12.34 1.43 44.77
CA ALA A 182 -13.72 1.61 45.24
C ALA A 182 -14.57 2.24 44.13
N ARG A 183 -15.82 1.80 43.96
CA ARG A 183 -16.81 2.53 43.16
C ARG A 183 -16.99 3.91 43.78
N LYS A 184 -16.98 4.94 42.92
CA LYS A 184 -17.19 6.34 43.28
C LYS A 184 -18.52 6.54 43.99
N SER A 185 -18.68 7.71 44.63
CA SER A 185 -19.89 8.08 45.36
C SER A 185 -20.25 7.06 46.44
N SER A 186 -19.24 6.57 47.18
CA SER A 186 -19.39 5.56 48.23
C SER A 186 -19.97 4.22 47.75
N GLY A 187 -19.86 3.88 46.47
CA GLY A 187 -20.42 2.67 45.88
C GLY A 187 -21.64 2.91 45.00
N CYS A 188 -22.11 4.15 44.86
CA CYS A 188 -23.34 4.46 44.12
C CYS A 188 -23.17 4.73 42.63
N THR A 189 -21.94 4.82 42.11
CA THR A 189 -21.67 5.07 40.69
C THR A 189 -21.51 3.75 39.94
N ASP A 190 -22.44 3.46 39.04
CA ASP A 190 -22.39 2.35 38.10
C ASP A 190 -22.85 2.76 36.71
N THR A 191 -21.91 2.80 35.77
CA THR A 191 -22.13 3.24 34.39
C THR A 191 -21.89 2.12 33.38
N ASP A 192 -21.80 0.87 33.85
CA ASP A 192 -21.32 -0.29 33.07
C ASP A 192 -19.96 -0.01 32.40
N ASN A 193 -19.12 0.78 33.07
CA ASN A 193 -17.76 1.07 32.64
C ASN A 193 -16.83 1.14 33.86
N ASN A 194 -16.20 0.01 34.19
CA ASN A 194 -15.30 -0.09 35.34
C ASN A 194 -14.19 0.99 35.38
N ALA A 195 -13.71 1.48 34.23
CA ALA A 195 -12.70 2.55 34.18
C ALA A 195 -13.24 3.89 34.73
N ASN A 196 -14.52 4.17 34.50
CA ASN A 196 -15.18 5.40 34.95
C ASN A 196 -15.69 5.28 36.38
N ASP A 197 -16.04 4.06 36.80
CA ASP A 197 -16.76 3.86 38.04
C ASP A 197 -15.85 3.75 39.26
N PHE A 198 -14.62 3.24 39.10
CA PHE A 198 -13.72 2.96 40.22
C PHE A 198 -12.63 4.03 40.41
N GLU A 199 -12.35 4.39 41.66
CA GLU A 199 -11.26 5.28 42.09
C GLU A 199 -10.28 4.55 43.02
N LEU A 200 -9.05 5.07 43.13
CA LEU A 200 -8.03 4.53 44.02
C LEU A 200 -8.31 4.94 45.48
N VAL A 201 -8.25 3.97 46.39
CA VAL A 201 -8.31 4.20 47.85
C VAL A 201 -7.01 3.70 48.47
N SER A 202 -6.25 4.61 49.09
CA SER A 202 -4.92 4.34 49.67
C SER A 202 -4.78 4.98 51.06
N PRO A 203 -4.51 4.21 52.13
CA PRO A 203 -4.60 2.74 52.17
C PRO A 203 -6.06 2.28 52.05
N SER A 204 -6.27 1.00 51.79
CA SER A 204 -7.59 0.39 51.73
C SER A 204 -8.43 0.66 52.97
N ALA A 205 -9.70 1.00 52.75
CA ALA A 205 -10.67 1.30 53.81
C ALA A 205 -12.03 0.62 53.52
N PRO A 206 -12.11 -0.72 53.60
CA PRO A 206 -13.36 -1.44 53.37
C PRO A 206 -14.41 -1.17 54.46
N ARG A 207 -15.66 -1.42 54.13
CA ARG A 207 -16.85 -1.36 54.96
C ARG A 207 -17.50 -2.73 55.03
N ASN A 208 -18.25 -2.94 56.10
CA ASN A 208 -18.99 -4.17 56.35
C ASN A 208 -20.43 -3.85 56.77
N SER A 209 -21.20 -4.86 57.15
CA SER A 209 -22.60 -4.67 57.57
C SER A 209 -22.82 -3.81 58.82
N SER A 210 -21.76 -3.44 59.55
CA SER A 210 -21.83 -2.52 60.71
C SER A 210 -21.50 -1.08 60.33
N SER A 211 -21.09 -0.83 59.08
CA SER A 211 -20.80 0.51 58.58
C SER A 211 -22.09 1.29 58.32
N PRO A 212 -22.09 2.63 58.46
CA PRO A 212 -23.28 3.44 58.16
C PRO A 212 -23.77 3.21 56.73
N ALA A 213 -25.06 2.98 56.57
CA ALA A 213 -25.67 2.78 55.27
C ALA A 213 -25.66 4.07 54.44
N VAL A 214 -25.37 3.95 53.14
CA VAL A 214 -25.40 5.06 52.17
C VAL A 214 -26.49 4.77 51.13
N ILE A 215 -27.55 5.57 51.11
CA ILE A 215 -28.65 5.37 50.15
C ILE A 215 -28.29 6.00 48.81
N CYS A 216 -28.10 5.16 47.79
CA CYS A 216 -27.93 5.60 46.41
C CYS A 216 -29.27 6.13 45.87
N GLY A 217 -29.28 7.36 45.35
CA GLY A 217 -30.51 8.04 44.94
C GLY A 217 -31.16 8.93 46.02
N GLY A 218 -30.51 9.16 47.16
CA GLY A 218 -30.90 10.17 48.15
C GLY A 218 -29.95 11.37 48.16
N GLY A 219 -30.20 12.36 47.29
CA GLY A 219 -29.49 13.64 47.30
C GLY A 219 -29.71 14.40 48.61
N GLY A 220 -28.75 14.31 49.52
CA GLY A 220 -28.55 15.27 50.63
C GLY A 220 -27.80 16.54 50.21
N GLY A 221 -27.44 16.67 48.93
CA GLY A 221 -27.01 17.91 48.28
C GLY A 221 -27.98 18.22 47.14
N GLY A 222 -28.27 19.50 46.91
CA GLY A 222 -29.14 19.93 45.79
C GLY A 222 -28.62 19.45 44.43
N ALA A 223 -29.45 19.52 43.39
CA ALA A 223 -29.00 19.26 42.02
C ALA A 223 -27.76 20.13 41.72
N THR A 224 -26.72 19.54 41.15
CA THR A 224 -25.55 20.31 40.70
C THR A 224 -25.64 20.58 39.21
N LEU A 225 -25.30 21.80 38.79
CA LEU A 225 -25.27 22.23 37.39
C LEU A 225 -23.85 22.19 36.84
N SER A 226 -23.70 21.67 35.63
CA SER A 226 -22.46 21.65 34.85
C SER A 226 -22.75 22.00 33.39
N ILE A 227 -21.74 22.42 32.63
CA ILE A 227 -21.81 22.62 31.18
C ILE A 227 -20.59 21.92 30.56
N ASN A 228 -20.75 21.27 29.40
CA ASN A 228 -19.63 20.57 28.75
C ASN A 228 -18.78 21.51 27.88
N ASP A 229 -17.56 21.07 27.58
CA ASP A 229 -16.71 21.66 26.55
C ASP A 229 -17.07 21.14 25.16
N VAL A 230 -16.80 21.93 24.13
CA VAL A 230 -17.08 21.62 22.72
C VAL A 230 -15.85 21.95 21.89
N THR A 231 -15.49 21.07 20.96
CA THR A 231 -14.44 21.33 19.96
C THR A 231 -15.03 21.21 18.56
N VAL A 232 -14.80 22.21 17.71
CA VAL A 232 -15.19 22.23 16.31
C VAL A 232 -14.03 22.69 15.44
N ALA A 233 -13.94 22.21 14.20
CA ALA A 233 -13.10 22.82 13.18
C ALA A 233 -13.94 23.88 12.45
N GLU A 234 -13.40 25.07 12.22
CA GLU A 234 -14.15 26.20 11.62
C GLU A 234 -14.42 26.00 10.12
N GLY A 235 -13.46 25.39 9.41
CA GLY A 235 -13.52 25.21 7.97
C GLY A 235 -13.18 26.50 7.21
N ASN A 236 -12.75 26.36 5.96
CA ASN A 236 -12.29 27.51 5.16
C ASN A 236 -13.36 28.57 4.77
N SER A 237 -14.65 28.33 5.06
CA SER A 237 -15.77 29.22 4.73
C SER A 237 -17.09 28.77 5.36
N GLY A 238 -18.05 29.70 5.51
CA GLY A 238 -19.40 29.38 5.97
C GLY A 238 -19.50 29.38 7.49
N THR A 239 -20.42 28.61 8.05
CA THR A 239 -20.59 28.54 9.52
C THR A 239 -20.81 27.12 10.01
N ILE A 240 -20.32 26.83 11.22
CA ILE A 240 -20.50 25.58 11.96
C ILE A 240 -21.13 25.90 13.31
N VAL A 241 -21.92 24.97 13.84
CA VAL A 241 -22.63 25.17 15.12
C VAL A 241 -21.96 24.37 16.24
N ALA A 242 -21.34 25.07 17.19
CA ALA A 242 -20.89 24.49 18.44
C ALA A 242 -22.08 24.36 19.42
N THR A 243 -22.43 23.14 19.82
CA THR A 243 -23.58 22.89 20.71
C THR A 243 -23.14 22.48 22.10
N PHE A 244 -23.35 23.39 23.05
CA PHE A 244 -23.13 23.18 24.48
C PHE A 244 -24.38 22.63 25.14
N THR A 245 -24.20 21.78 26.15
CA THR A 245 -25.25 21.14 26.93
C THR A 245 -25.02 21.42 28.41
N VAL A 246 -25.88 22.25 28.97
CA VAL A 246 -25.99 22.43 30.42
C VAL A 246 -26.71 21.22 31.00
N SER A 247 -26.11 20.56 31.99
CA SER A 247 -26.58 19.30 32.59
C SER A 247 -26.72 19.40 34.11
N LEU A 248 -27.76 18.76 34.66
CA LEU A 248 -27.94 18.57 36.09
C LEU A 248 -27.55 17.16 36.52
N SER A 249 -26.96 17.02 37.72
CA SER A 249 -26.60 15.71 38.31
C SER A 249 -27.80 14.82 38.69
N GLN A 250 -29.00 15.39 38.65
CA GLN A 250 -30.29 14.72 38.88
C GLN A 250 -31.41 15.57 38.27
N PRO A 251 -32.61 15.02 38.04
CA PRO A 251 -33.74 15.80 37.52
C PRO A 251 -33.99 17.07 38.34
N ALA A 252 -34.28 18.17 37.64
CA ALA A 252 -34.50 19.46 38.28
C ALA A 252 -35.61 19.35 39.35
N PRO A 253 -35.40 19.95 40.54
CA PRO A 253 -36.36 19.89 41.64
C PRO A 253 -37.66 20.63 41.30
N ALA A 254 -38.65 20.54 42.19
CA ALA A 254 -39.88 21.32 42.07
C ALA A 254 -39.57 22.82 41.94
N GLY A 255 -40.06 23.46 40.87
CA GLY A 255 -39.71 24.84 40.51
C GLY A 255 -38.67 24.99 39.40
N GLY A 256 -37.99 23.90 39.00
CA GLY A 256 -36.96 23.91 37.95
C GLY A 256 -35.63 24.51 38.41
N VAL A 257 -34.68 24.60 37.48
CA VAL A 257 -33.41 25.33 37.66
C VAL A 257 -33.36 26.45 36.63
N THR A 258 -33.12 27.68 37.08
CA THR A 258 -33.01 28.86 36.19
C THR A 258 -31.60 29.42 36.18
N PHE A 259 -31.14 29.94 35.05
CA PHE A 259 -29.81 30.54 34.89
C PHE A 259 -29.78 31.49 33.68
N ASP A 260 -28.76 32.34 33.63
CA ASP A 260 -28.37 33.10 32.45
C ASP A 260 -27.17 32.42 31.78
N ILE A 261 -27.04 32.55 30.47
CA ILE A 261 -25.94 31.93 29.71
C ILE A 261 -25.45 32.90 28.63
N ALA A 262 -24.14 33.10 28.55
CA ALA A 262 -23.52 34.02 27.61
C ALA A 262 -22.16 33.53 27.13
N THR A 263 -21.83 33.80 25.88
CA THR A 263 -20.47 33.64 25.36
C THR A 263 -19.55 34.75 25.89
N GLN A 264 -18.25 34.48 25.95
CA GLN A 264 -17.21 35.44 26.28
C GLN A 264 -15.94 35.13 25.49
N ASP A 265 -15.33 36.18 24.92
CA ASP A 265 -14.05 36.09 24.24
C ASP A 265 -12.95 35.49 25.11
N ASN A 266 -12.06 34.73 24.48
CA ASN A 266 -10.77 34.36 25.05
C ASN A 266 -9.66 34.58 24.03
N THR A 267 -9.23 33.54 23.31
CA THR A 267 -8.33 33.74 22.16
C THR A 267 -9.12 33.94 20.87
N ALA A 268 -10.24 33.21 20.72
CA ALA A 268 -11.26 33.49 19.72
C ALA A 268 -12.12 34.66 20.19
N THR A 269 -12.39 35.60 19.29
CA THR A 269 -13.04 36.88 19.57
C THR A 269 -14.08 37.25 18.51
N ASP A 270 -15.15 37.92 18.94
CA ASP A 270 -16.11 38.57 18.03
C ASP A 270 -15.44 39.61 17.11
N ALA A 271 -14.33 40.21 17.55
CA ALA A 271 -13.62 41.24 16.79
C ALA A 271 -12.84 40.68 15.58
N ASP A 272 -12.39 39.43 15.65
CA ASP A 272 -11.79 38.70 14.54
C ASP A 272 -12.82 37.89 13.74
N ASP A 273 -14.11 37.96 14.12
CA ASP A 273 -15.25 37.27 13.50
C ASP A 273 -15.22 35.74 13.65
N ASP A 274 -14.54 35.21 14.67
CA ASP A 274 -14.36 33.76 14.86
C ASP A 274 -15.66 33.04 15.25
N TYR A 275 -16.55 33.73 15.97
CA TYR A 275 -17.85 33.22 16.38
C TYR A 275 -18.86 34.35 16.62
N GLU A 276 -20.14 34.05 16.49
CA GLU A 276 -21.22 35.00 16.78
C GLU A 276 -21.52 35.04 18.29
N PRO A 277 -21.30 36.16 19.00
CA PRO A 277 -21.55 36.23 20.43
C PRO A 277 -23.04 36.17 20.76
N GLN A 278 -23.39 35.39 21.78
CA GLN A 278 -24.77 35.16 22.19
C GLN A 278 -24.95 35.32 23.69
N THR A 279 -26.05 35.98 24.11
CA THR A 279 -26.42 36.15 25.52
C THR A 279 -27.91 35.88 25.68
N LEU A 280 -28.27 34.96 26.58
CA LEU A 280 -29.64 34.61 26.91
C LEU A 280 -29.85 34.67 28.42
N THR A 281 -30.92 35.34 28.85
CA THR A 281 -31.29 35.44 30.27
C THR A 281 -32.51 34.58 30.60
N GLY A 282 -32.61 34.09 31.83
CA GLY A 282 -33.78 33.38 32.36
C GLY A 282 -34.02 32.01 31.71
N GLN A 283 -32.96 31.35 31.24
CA GLN A 283 -33.07 29.99 30.72
C GLN A 283 -33.43 29.02 31.85
N THR A 284 -34.18 27.98 31.52
CA THR A 284 -34.76 27.08 32.52
C THR A 284 -34.56 25.62 32.11
N ILE A 285 -34.07 24.78 33.02
CA ILE A 285 -34.26 23.33 32.96
C ILE A 285 -35.54 23.02 33.76
N PRO A 286 -36.66 22.66 33.10
CA PRO A 286 -37.92 22.44 33.78
C PRO A 286 -37.84 21.31 34.80
N GLN A 287 -38.75 21.33 35.79
CA GLN A 287 -38.88 20.23 36.74
C GLN A 287 -38.93 18.88 36.02
N ASN A 288 -38.23 17.88 36.56
CA ASN A 288 -38.08 16.53 35.99
C ASN A 288 -37.30 16.45 34.66
N SER A 289 -36.75 17.56 34.16
CA SER A 289 -35.76 17.58 33.07
C SER A 289 -34.35 17.69 33.63
N GLN A 290 -33.35 17.39 32.80
CA GLN A 290 -31.95 17.35 33.22
C GLN A 290 -31.01 18.19 32.36
N THR A 291 -31.43 18.65 31.18
CA THR A 291 -30.52 19.28 30.22
C THR A 291 -31.13 20.51 29.53
N TYR A 292 -30.26 21.42 29.11
CA TYR A 292 -30.57 22.55 28.23
C TYR A 292 -29.46 22.72 27.20
N THR A 293 -29.80 22.92 25.92
CA THR A 293 -28.83 23.08 24.83
C THR A 293 -28.64 24.55 24.47
N PHE A 294 -27.40 24.99 24.32
CA PHE A 294 -27.00 26.33 23.89
C PHE A 294 -26.10 26.21 22.66
N SER A 295 -26.54 26.76 21.53
CA SER A 295 -25.82 26.71 20.27
C SER A 295 -25.12 28.04 19.99
N VAL A 296 -23.86 27.97 19.58
CA VAL A 296 -23.03 29.11 19.17
C VAL A 296 -22.60 28.88 17.73
N THR A 297 -22.79 29.89 16.87
CA THR A 297 -22.29 29.88 15.49
C THR A 297 -20.80 30.20 15.50
N VAL A 298 -19.99 29.34 14.90
CA VAL A 298 -18.56 29.55 14.61
C VAL A 298 -18.44 29.84 13.13
N ASN A 299 -17.71 30.88 12.76
CA ASN A 299 -17.53 31.28 11.36
C ASN A 299 -16.25 30.67 10.82
N GLY A 300 -16.29 30.15 9.60
CA GLY A 300 -15.12 29.65 8.92
C GLY A 300 -14.46 30.73 8.07
N ASP A 301 -13.14 30.87 8.18
CA ASP A 301 -12.36 31.82 7.37
C ASP A 301 -11.09 31.18 6.76
N THR A 302 -10.10 31.97 6.34
CA THR A 302 -8.84 31.42 5.78
C THR A 302 -7.60 32.01 6.45
N LYS A 303 -7.80 32.57 7.65
CA LYS A 303 -6.78 33.29 8.38
C LYS A 303 -5.93 32.26 9.11
N ILE A 304 -4.61 32.41 8.99
CA ILE A 304 -3.69 31.47 9.64
C ILE A 304 -3.54 31.86 11.09
N GLU A 305 -4.12 31.05 11.95
CA GLU A 305 -4.17 31.24 13.41
C GLU A 305 -3.88 29.93 14.14
N PRO A 306 -3.48 29.96 15.42
CA PRO A 306 -3.41 28.75 16.24
C PRO A 306 -4.83 28.22 16.55
N ASN A 307 -4.94 27.05 17.17
CA ASN A 307 -6.23 26.67 17.78
C ASN A 307 -6.64 27.72 18.81
N GLU A 308 -7.88 28.15 18.72
CA GLU A 308 -8.42 29.21 19.54
C GLU A 308 -9.56 28.72 20.43
N SER A 309 -10.00 29.55 21.36
CA SER A 309 -11.08 29.21 22.27
C SER A 309 -11.89 30.43 22.68
N PHE A 310 -13.17 30.19 22.99
CA PHE A 310 -14.08 31.13 23.65
C PHE A 310 -14.77 30.42 24.82
N PHE A 311 -15.32 31.18 25.76
CA PHE A 311 -16.03 30.62 26.92
C PHE A 311 -17.54 30.74 26.75
N VAL A 312 -18.27 29.80 27.35
CA VAL A 312 -19.72 29.87 27.57
C VAL A 312 -19.96 29.86 29.08
N ASN A 313 -20.31 31.01 29.62
CA ASN A 313 -20.50 31.20 31.06
C ASN A 313 -21.96 31.07 31.45
N VAL A 314 -22.23 30.23 32.44
CA VAL A 314 -23.52 30.09 33.12
C VAL A 314 -23.49 30.91 34.41
N THR A 315 -24.44 31.84 34.55
CA THR A 315 -24.51 32.77 35.70
C THR A 315 -25.93 32.82 36.26
N ASN A 316 -26.12 33.49 37.41
CA ASN A 316 -27.44 33.67 38.05
C ASN A 316 -28.22 32.36 38.31
N VAL A 317 -27.49 31.26 38.57
CA VAL A 317 -28.07 29.93 38.80
C VAL A 317 -28.92 29.91 40.07
N THR A 318 -30.17 29.49 39.94
CA THR A 318 -31.12 29.32 41.04
C THR A 318 -31.76 27.93 40.96
N GLY A 319 -31.89 27.22 42.09
CA GLY A 319 -32.46 25.86 42.13
C GLY A 319 -31.43 24.73 41.98
N ALA A 320 -30.16 25.05 41.77
CA ALA A 320 -29.03 24.12 41.73
C ALA A 320 -27.77 24.76 42.34
N THR A 321 -26.83 23.93 42.80
CA THR A 321 -25.45 24.36 43.13
C THR A 321 -24.56 24.21 41.90
N ILE A 322 -23.57 25.08 41.71
CA ILE A 322 -22.69 25.02 40.55
C ILE A 322 -21.58 23.99 40.80
N ALA A 323 -21.46 23.00 39.92
CA ALA A 323 -20.28 22.13 39.84
C ALA A 323 -19.30 22.68 38.80
N ASP A 324 -19.83 23.09 37.64
CA ASP A 324 -19.09 23.77 36.59
C ASP A 324 -19.98 24.84 35.93
N ALA A 325 -19.49 26.06 35.85
CA ALA A 325 -20.22 27.19 35.28
C ALA A 325 -19.64 27.65 33.93
N GLN A 326 -18.60 27.01 33.41
CA GLN A 326 -17.93 27.49 32.21
C GLN A 326 -17.66 26.34 31.25
N GLY A 327 -18.30 26.39 30.08
CA GLY A 327 -17.95 25.54 28.96
C GLY A 327 -16.86 26.21 28.13
N VAL A 328 -15.88 25.46 27.67
CA VAL A 328 -14.85 25.91 26.74
C VAL A 328 -15.23 25.48 25.32
N GLY A 329 -15.43 26.46 24.44
CA GLY A 329 -15.49 26.24 23.00
C GLY A 329 -14.08 26.31 22.44
N THR A 330 -13.59 25.24 21.83
CA THR A 330 -12.31 25.23 21.11
C THR A 330 -12.57 25.21 19.61
N ILE A 331 -12.00 26.18 18.90
CA ILE A 331 -11.99 26.26 17.44
C ILE A 331 -10.63 25.74 16.98
N THR A 332 -10.61 24.62 16.27
CA THR A 332 -9.36 24.08 15.72
C THR A 332 -9.13 24.62 14.32
N THR A 333 -7.96 25.23 14.11
CA THR A 333 -7.58 25.77 12.80
C THR A 333 -7.38 24.63 11.79
N ASP A 334 -7.91 24.82 10.58
CA ASP A 334 -7.56 24.03 9.40
C ASP A 334 -6.74 24.82 8.37
N ASP A 335 -6.37 26.04 8.70
CA ASP A 335 -5.60 26.94 7.85
C ASP A 335 -4.10 26.66 7.87
N VAL A 336 -3.53 26.55 6.67
CA VAL A 336 -2.13 26.16 6.48
C VAL A 336 -1.45 27.10 5.51
N THR A 337 -0.20 27.46 5.82
CA THR A 337 0.66 28.16 4.86
C THR A 337 0.97 27.23 3.69
N LEU A 338 0.53 27.61 2.49
CA LEU A 338 0.78 26.83 1.29
C LEU A 338 2.21 27.04 0.79
N THR A 339 2.90 25.93 0.53
CA THR A 339 4.16 25.87 -0.20
C THR A 339 3.83 25.59 -1.66
N ALA A 340 4.24 26.48 -2.56
CA ALA A 340 3.98 26.31 -3.98
C ALA A 340 4.71 25.09 -4.56
N ILE A 341 4.10 24.42 -5.55
CA ILE A 341 4.64 23.18 -6.13
C ILE A 341 6.05 23.38 -6.70
N HIS A 342 6.32 24.50 -7.37
CA HIS A 342 7.66 24.81 -7.90
C HIS A 342 8.74 24.98 -6.81
N VAL A 343 8.35 25.39 -5.59
CA VAL A 343 9.27 25.44 -4.44
C VAL A 343 9.54 24.03 -3.91
N ILE A 344 8.52 23.17 -3.91
CA ILE A 344 8.66 21.76 -3.53
C ILE A 344 9.56 21.02 -4.52
N GLN A 345 9.34 21.20 -5.82
CA GLN A 345 10.15 20.59 -6.87
C GLN A 345 11.58 21.14 -6.86
N GLY A 346 11.74 22.46 -6.87
CA GLY A 346 13.02 23.11 -7.12
C GLY A 346 13.46 22.98 -8.59
N GLY A 347 14.68 23.44 -8.88
CA GLY A 347 15.24 23.45 -10.25
C GLY A 347 16.23 22.31 -10.55
N GLY A 348 16.33 21.31 -9.67
CA GLY A 348 17.26 20.19 -9.81
C GLY A 348 16.57 18.84 -9.66
N ALA A 349 17.28 17.75 -9.91
CA ALA A 349 16.76 16.38 -9.90
C ALA A 349 16.40 15.82 -8.50
N THR A 350 16.37 16.67 -7.48
CA THR A 350 16.02 16.30 -6.11
C THR A 350 15.45 17.51 -5.43
N SER A 351 14.31 17.32 -4.77
CA SER A 351 13.65 18.40 -4.05
C SER A 351 14.54 19.01 -2.95
N PRO A 352 14.55 20.35 -2.79
CA PRO A 352 15.21 20.99 -1.65
C PRO A 352 14.48 20.75 -0.32
N LEU A 353 13.26 20.20 -0.34
CA LEU A 353 12.39 20.02 0.81
C LEU A 353 12.24 18.54 1.24
N VAL A 354 13.04 17.63 0.71
CA VAL A 354 12.99 16.19 1.09
C VAL A 354 13.02 16.02 2.61
N GLY A 355 12.06 15.28 3.13
CA GLY A 355 11.88 15.00 4.56
C GLY A 355 11.09 16.06 5.32
N GLN A 356 10.74 17.20 4.71
CA GLN A 356 9.88 18.21 5.31
C GLN A 356 8.40 17.92 5.07
N SER A 357 7.56 18.30 6.02
CA SER A 357 6.12 18.32 5.87
C SER A 357 5.69 19.65 5.25
N VAL A 358 4.85 19.61 4.22
CA VAL A 358 4.35 20.77 3.49
C VAL A 358 2.84 20.65 3.29
N ALA A 359 2.17 21.80 3.22
CA ALA A 359 0.84 21.91 2.64
C ALA A 359 0.99 22.54 1.24
N THR A 360 0.33 21.98 0.23
CA THR A 360 0.34 22.52 -1.15
C THR A 360 -1.04 22.41 -1.75
N SER A 361 -1.36 23.28 -2.70
CA SER A 361 -2.61 23.22 -3.46
C SER A 361 -2.37 23.09 -4.97
N GLY A 362 -3.40 22.69 -5.71
CA GLY A 362 -3.39 22.66 -7.17
C GLY A 362 -4.61 21.97 -7.76
N ILE A 363 -4.60 21.77 -9.08
CA ILE A 363 -5.65 21.05 -9.82
C ILE A 363 -5.22 19.60 -10.03
N VAL A 364 -6.10 18.66 -9.71
CA VAL A 364 -5.90 17.24 -10.00
C VAL A 364 -5.95 17.01 -11.50
N THR A 365 -4.83 16.59 -12.10
CA THR A 365 -4.69 16.42 -13.55
C THR A 365 -4.82 14.97 -14.02
N LEU A 366 -4.41 14.01 -13.19
CA LEU A 366 -4.49 12.59 -13.52
C LEU A 366 -4.57 11.71 -12.26
N LEU A 367 -5.39 10.66 -12.29
CA LEU A 367 -5.52 9.70 -11.19
C LEU A 367 -4.71 8.43 -11.47
N ARG A 368 -4.04 7.93 -10.43
CA ARG A 368 -3.44 6.57 -10.37
C ARG A 368 -4.13 5.74 -9.29
N ASN A 369 -3.79 4.46 -9.22
CA ASN A 369 -4.37 3.53 -8.22
C ASN A 369 -3.86 3.75 -6.80
N ASN A 370 -2.80 4.56 -6.63
CA ASN A 370 -2.09 4.78 -5.37
C ASN A 370 -1.85 6.28 -5.08
N GLY A 371 -2.49 7.17 -5.84
CA GLY A 371 -2.23 8.60 -5.79
C GLY A 371 -2.82 9.35 -6.98
N PHE A 372 -2.44 10.61 -7.13
CA PHE A 372 -2.86 11.48 -8.22
C PHE A 372 -1.80 12.53 -8.52
N PHE A 373 -1.81 13.06 -9.74
CA PHE A 373 -0.99 14.21 -10.12
C PHE A 373 -1.75 15.50 -9.83
N LEU A 374 -1.02 16.45 -9.27
CA LEU A 374 -1.47 17.78 -8.89
C LEU A 374 -0.64 18.81 -9.66
N GLN A 375 -1.25 19.84 -10.22
CA GLN A 375 -0.52 20.89 -10.94
C GLN A 375 -1.07 22.28 -10.59
N THR A 376 -0.17 23.26 -10.44
CA THR A 376 -0.52 24.66 -10.18
C THR A 376 -1.43 25.20 -11.29
N PRO A 377 -2.51 25.95 -10.97
CA PRO A 377 -3.34 26.63 -11.97
C PRO A 377 -2.54 27.61 -12.83
N ASP A 378 -2.90 27.78 -14.10
CA ASP A 378 -2.17 28.63 -15.06
C ASP A 378 -1.97 30.09 -14.58
N ALA A 379 -2.89 30.61 -13.75
CA ALA A 379 -2.82 31.97 -13.21
C ALA A 379 -1.78 32.15 -12.08
N GLU A 380 -1.27 31.04 -11.53
CA GLU A 380 -0.39 31.00 -10.34
C GLU A 380 1.00 30.43 -10.66
N VAL A 381 1.24 30.08 -11.92
CA VAL A 381 2.55 29.59 -12.40
C VAL A 381 3.62 30.67 -12.19
N ASP A 382 4.81 30.25 -11.78
CA ASP A 382 5.95 31.17 -11.65
C ASP A 382 6.52 31.59 -13.01
N ASN A 383 7.56 32.42 -13.00
CA ASN A 383 8.22 32.86 -14.24
C ASN A 383 9.52 32.08 -14.53
N ASP A 384 9.82 31.02 -13.77
CA ASP A 384 11.05 30.24 -13.96
C ASP A 384 10.75 29.02 -14.85
N PRO A 385 11.24 28.98 -16.11
CA PRO A 385 10.98 27.85 -16.99
C PRO A 385 11.73 26.57 -16.55
N ASN A 386 12.56 26.60 -15.50
CA ASN A 386 13.34 25.46 -15.03
C ASN A 386 12.72 24.73 -13.83
N THR A 387 11.60 25.21 -13.29
CA THR A 387 10.90 24.58 -12.17
C THR A 387 9.60 23.94 -12.65
N SER A 388 9.33 22.74 -12.14
CA SER A 388 8.06 22.08 -12.45
C SER A 388 6.91 22.66 -11.63
N GLN A 389 5.75 22.81 -12.25
CA GLN A 389 4.50 23.18 -11.60
C GLN A 389 3.62 21.97 -11.27
N GLY A 390 4.11 20.76 -11.57
CA GLY A 390 3.42 19.49 -11.33
C GLY A 390 4.09 18.70 -10.21
N ILE A 391 3.31 17.90 -9.50
CA ILE A 391 3.82 16.96 -8.49
C ILE A 391 2.91 15.75 -8.37
N PHE A 392 3.50 14.60 -8.03
CA PHE A 392 2.73 13.42 -7.68
C PHE A 392 2.39 13.42 -6.18
N VAL A 393 1.12 13.17 -5.86
CA VAL A 393 0.64 12.97 -4.49
C VAL A 393 0.41 11.48 -4.28
N PHE A 394 1.24 10.85 -3.44
CA PHE A 394 1.14 9.44 -3.10
C PHE A 394 0.26 9.25 -1.88
N THR A 395 -0.84 8.50 -2.04
CA THR A 395 -1.85 8.22 -0.99
C THR A 395 -1.89 6.78 -0.52
N SER A 396 -0.99 5.91 -1.03
CA SER A 396 -0.93 4.45 -0.79
C SER A 396 -2.14 3.61 -1.24
N SER A 397 -3.30 4.24 -1.38
CA SER A 397 -4.54 3.67 -1.92
C SER A 397 -5.12 4.57 -3.01
N ALA A 398 -6.15 4.08 -3.69
CA ALA A 398 -6.82 4.84 -4.72
C ALA A 398 -7.49 6.07 -4.10
N PRO A 399 -7.26 7.29 -4.63
CA PRO A 399 -7.83 8.51 -4.06
C PRO A 399 -9.32 8.63 -4.42
N VAL A 400 -10.05 9.41 -3.60
CA VAL A 400 -11.49 9.70 -3.78
C VAL A 400 -11.78 11.00 -4.54
N VAL A 401 -10.73 11.75 -4.90
CA VAL A 401 -10.83 12.99 -5.70
C VAL A 401 -11.06 12.69 -7.19
N THR A 402 -11.57 13.67 -7.93
CA THR A 402 -11.77 13.59 -9.38
C THR A 402 -10.84 14.55 -10.13
N VAL A 403 -10.51 14.24 -11.39
CA VAL A 403 -9.78 15.14 -12.27
C VAL A 403 -10.55 16.48 -12.41
N GLY A 404 -9.84 17.60 -12.32
CA GLY A 404 -10.42 18.95 -12.27
C GLY A 404 -10.83 19.42 -10.87
N SER A 405 -10.60 18.62 -9.82
CA SER A 405 -10.75 19.09 -8.44
C SER A 405 -9.58 20.01 -8.08
N ALA A 406 -9.86 21.16 -7.48
CA ALA A 406 -8.86 21.94 -6.76
C ALA A 406 -8.75 21.37 -5.35
N VAL A 407 -7.55 20.98 -4.94
CA VAL A 407 -7.32 20.33 -3.65
C VAL A 407 -6.18 20.97 -2.89
N THR A 408 -6.27 20.93 -1.57
CA THR A 408 -5.15 21.18 -0.65
C THR A 408 -4.68 19.84 -0.09
N VAL A 409 -3.37 19.62 -0.06
CA VAL A 409 -2.73 18.38 0.40
C VAL A 409 -1.67 18.69 1.43
N THR A 410 -1.74 18.05 2.59
CA THR A 410 -0.70 18.10 3.62
C THR A 410 0.04 16.76 3.72
N GLY A 411 1.35 16.77 3.52
CA GLY A 411 2.14 15.55 3.49
C GLY A 411 3.64 15.78 3.56
N ASN A 412 4.41 14.70 3.55
CA ASN A 412 5.88 14.76 3.57
C ASN A 412 6.44 14.70 2.15
N VAL A 413 7.39 15.57 1.84
CA VAL A 413 8.13 15.53 0.57
C VAL A 413 9.12 14.38 0.61
N THR A 414 9.09 13.53 -0.42
CA THR A 414 9.92 12.34 -0.52
C THR A 414 10.40 12.12 -1.95
N GLU A 415 11.58 11.50 -2.08
CA GLU A 415 12.08 10.97 -3.35
C GLU A 415 11.72 9.50 -3.46
N PHE A 416 10.99 9.11 -4.51
CA PHE A 416 10.70 7.71 -4.78
C PHE A 416 11.26 7.30 -6.14
N PHE A 417 12.45 6.69 -6.13
CA PHE A 417 13.22 6.42 -7.36
C PHE A 417 13.47 7.69 -8.19
N THR A 418 13.85 8.78 -7.51
CA THR A 418 14.11 10.14 -8.05
C THR A 418 12.90 10.85 -8.65
N LEU A 419 11.68 10.38 -8.37
CA LEU A 419 10.44 11.15 -8.55
C LEU A 419 10.18 11.94 -7.28
N THR A 420 10.03 13.27 -7.40
CA THR A 420 9.59 14.10 -6.29
C THR A 420 8.10 13.89 -6.06
N GLN A 421 7.72 13.52 -4.83
CA GLN A 421 6.31 13.31 -4.47
C GLN A 421 5.97 13.84 -3.07
N VAL A 422 4.71 14.20 -2.87
CA VAL A 422 4.13 14.46 -1.55
C VAL A 422 3.43 13.19 -1.07
N THR A 423 3.94 12.58 0.00
CA THR A 423 3.33 11.42 0.64
C THR A 423 2.31 11.88 1.67
N ALA A 424 1.03 11.56 1.46
CA ALA A 424 -0.09 12.00 2.29
C ALA A 424 -1.06 10.84 2.60
N SER A 425 -1.80 10.95 3.70
CA SER A 425 -2.95 10.07 3.94
C SER A 425 -4.18 10.60 3.19
N ALA A 426 -5.19 9.76 2.93
CA ALA A 426 -6.43 10.23 2.32
C ALA A 426 -7.16 11.29 3.17
N ALA A 427 -6.96 11.30 4.49
CA ALA A 427 -7.53 12.30 5.39
C ALA A 427 -6.83 13.67 5.29
N ASN A 428 -5.66 13.75 4.67
CA ASN A 428 -4.89 14.98 4.50
C ASN A 428 -5.14 15.64 3.13
N VAL A 429 -6.19 15.24 2.42
CA VAL A 429 -6.55 15.77 1.11
C VAL A 429 -7.93 16.43 1.23
N THR A 430 -7.94 17.76 1.19
CA THR A 430 -9.16 18.57 1.24
C THR A 430 -9.54 19.00 -0.18
N VAL A 431 -10.79 18.78 -0.57
CA VAL A 431 -11.31 19.23 -1.87
C VAL A 431 -11.92 20.61 -1.70
N ASN A 432 -11.30 21.62 -2.31
CA ASN A 432 -11.71 23.02 -2.21
C ASN A 432 -12.82 23.34 -3.23
N SER A 433 -12.70 22.80 -4.44
CA SER A 433 -13.70 22.96 -5.50
C SER A 433 -13.60 21.85 -6.55
N THR A 434 -14.62 21.69 -7.40
CA THR A 434 -14.66 20.68 -8.46
C THR A 434 -15.04 21.27 -9.80
N GLY A 435 -14.68 20.60 -10.90
CA GLY A 435 -15.03 21.02 -12.26
C GLY A 435 -14.18 22.18 -12.81
N ASN A 436 -13.00 22.42 -12.24
CA ASN A 436 -12.07 23.45 -12.72
C ASN A 436 -11.45 23.05 -14.06
N ALA A 437 -11.07 24.05 -14.86
CA ALA A 437 -10.29 23.82 -16.06
C ALA A 437 -8.92 23.21 -15.71
N LEU A 438 -8.46 22.25 -16.53
CA LEU A 438 -7.12 21.69 -16.36
C LEU A 438 -6.07 22.71 -16.81
N PRO A 439 -4.91 22.80 -16.13
CA PRO A 439 -3.77 23.59 -16.59
C PRO A 439 -3.41 23.27 -18.05
N ALA A 440 -3.03 24.30 -18.81
CA ALA A 440 -2.71 24.14 -20.22
C ALA A 440 -1.55 23.14 -20.42
N ALA A 441 -1.70 22.23 -21.38
CA ALA A 441 -0.65 21.27 -21.69
C ALA A 441 0.47 21.96 -22.50
N ILE A 442 1.73 21.71 -22.12
CA ILE A 442 2.90 22.23 -22.83
C ILE A 442 3.16 21.39 -24.08
N THR A 443 3.23 22.02 -25.24
CA THR A 443 3.52 21.34 -26.50
C THR A 443 4.97 20.89 -26.57
N LEU A 444 5.19 19.59 -26.72
CA LEU A 444 6.49 18.99 -26.99
C LEU A 444 7.00 19.42 -28.37
N THR A 445 8.26 19.86 -28.40
CA THR A 445 8.95 20.28 -29.62
C THR A 445 10.30 19.56 -29.73
N PRO A 446 10.92 19.52 -30.91
CA PRO A 446 12.28 18.98 -31.06
C PRO A 446 13.34 19.70 -30.21
N SER A 447 13.08 20.93 -29.75
CA SER A 447 13.99 21.64 -28.83
C SER A 447 13.79 21.24 -27.36
N ILE A 448 12.63 20.66 -27.00
CA ILE A 448 12.40 20.06 -25.67
C ILE A 448 12.94 18.63 -25.62
N LEU A 449 12.89 17.93 -26.75
CA LEU A 449 13.44 16.58 -26.94
C LEU A 449 14.68 16.66 -27.84
N ASP A 450 15.65 17.49 -27.46
CA ASP A 450 16.85 17.75 -28.26
C ASP A 450 17.77 16.51 -28.21
N PRO A 451 18.17 15.93 -29.36
CA PRO A 451 19.18 14.87 -29.41
C PRO A 451 20.53 15.29 -28.81
N ALA A 452 20.89 16.58 -28.86
CA ALA A 452 22.10 17.10 -28.23
C ALA A 452 21.92 17.39 -26.72
N GLY A 453 20.70 17.23 -26.21
CA GLY A 453 20.34 17.45 -24.81
C GLY A 453 20.79 16.32 -23.89
N THR A 454 20.54 16.49 -22.59
CA THR A 454 20.71 15.40 -21.62
C THR A 454 19.40 14.66 -21.41
N ARG A 455 19.46 13.45 -20.85
CA ARG A 455 18.25 12.71 -20.43
C ARG A 455 17.38 13.48 -19.43
N ALA A 456 17.95 14.40 -18.65
CA ALA A 456 17.24 15.20 -17.64
C ALA A 456 16.53 16.43 -18.22
N GLN A 457 16.49 16.62 -19.55
CA GLN A 457 15.85 17.80 -20.16
C GLN A 457 14.35 17.95 -19.86
N LEU A 458 13.71 16.86 -19.42
CA LEU A 458 12.30 16.83 -19.05
C LEU A 458 12.04 17.02 -17.55
N GLU A 459 13.09 17.13 -16.72
CA GLU A 459 12.97 17.28 -15.27
C GLU A 459 12.09 18.48 -14.88
N ARG A 460 12.30 19.62 -15.55
CA ARG A 460 11.51 20.84 -15.36
C ARG A 460 10.01 20.71 -15.68
N PHE A 461 9.58 19.56 -16.20
CA PHE A 461 8.19 19.25 -16.53
C PHE A 461 7.63 18.08 -15.72
N GLU A 462 8.37 17.56 -14.73
CA GLU A 462 7.95 16.40 -13.93
C GLU A 462 6.57 16.62 -13.30
N GLY A 463 5.60 15.76 -13.56
CA GLY A 463 4.22 15.87 -13.06
C GLY A 463 3.34 16.86 -13.80
N MET A 464 3.85 17.57 -14.81
CA MET A 464 3.08 18.54 -15.60
C MET A 464 2.35 17.90 -16.77
N ARG A 465 1.27 18.54 -17.23
CA ARG A 465 0.59 18.19 -18.47
C ARG A 465 1.42 18.61 -19.69
N LEU A 466 1.70 17.64 -20.57
CA LEU A 466 2.34 17.82 -21.86
C LEU A 466 1.43 17.36 -22.99
N ARG A 467 1.69 17.85 -24.20
CA ARG A 467 0.99 17.45 -25.43
C ARG A 467 1.96 17.26 -26.58
N ALA A 468 1.71 16.28 -27.44
CA ALA A 468 2.33 16.18 -28.76
C ALA A 468 1.25 16.09 -29.83
N ASP A 469 1.38 16.89 -30.89
CA ASP A 469 0.47 16.81 -32.03
C ASP A 469 0.55 15.43 -32.70
N SER A 470 1.76 14.86 -32.76
CA SER A 470 1.95 13.49 -33.23
C SER A 470 3.24 12.86 -32.72
N LEU A 471 3.14 11.60 -32.29
CA LEU A 471 4.25 10.71 -31.95
C LEU A 471 4.27 9.50 -32.89
N THR A 472 5.46 8.98 -33.20
CA THR A 472 5.65 7.72 -33.92
C THR A 472 6.32 6.70 -33.01
N THR A 473 5.74 5.51 -32.88
CA THR A 473 6.31 4.43 -32.06
C THR A 473 7.59 3.88 -32.69
N THR A 474 8.61 3.66 -31.86
CA THR A 474 9.91 3.09 -32.25
C THR A 474 10.11 1.66 -31.74
N SER A 475 9.21 1.19 -30.87
CA SER A 475 9.15 -0.19 -30.39
C SER A 475 7.71 -0.69 -30.42
N PRO A 476 7.47 -2.02 -30.33
CA PRO A 476 6.18 -2.49 -29.87
C PRO A 476 5.94 -2.09 -28.41
N THR A 477 4.67 -2.12 -27.99
CA THR A 477 4.28 -2.07 -26.57
C THR A 477 4.91 -3.27 -25.85
N ASP A 478 5.47 -3.04 -24.67
CA ASP A 478 6.06 -4.09 -23.86
C ASP A 478 5.11 -4.69 -22.80
N GLU A 479 5.64 -5.56 -21.95
CA GLU A 479 4.88 -6.26 -20.90
C GLU A 479 4.30 -5.35 -19.81
N PHE A 480 4.79 -4.11 -19.70
CA PHE A 480 4.30 -3.09 -18.77
C PHE A 480 3.30 -2.14 -19.42
N SER A 481 2.93 -2.38 -20.69
CA SER A 481 2.12 -1.48 -21.51
C SER A 481 2.81 -0.16 -21.87
N ASP A 482 4.14 -0.14 -21.84
CA ASP A 482 4.94 0.99 -22.28
C ASP A 482 5.30 0.89 -23.76
N VAL A 483 5.35 2.01 -24.46
CA VAL A 483 5.84 2.08 -25.84
C VAL A 483 6.81 3.24 -26.02
N TRP A 484 7.94 3.00 -26.66
CA TRP A 484 8.88 4.06 -27.00
C TRP A 484 8.42 4.83 -28.22
N THR A 485 8.54 6.15 -28.17
CA THR A 485 8.12 7.05 -29.24
C THR A 485 9.15 8.13 -29.51
N VAL A 486 8.99 8.79 -30.66
CA VAL A 486 9.64 10.06 -31.01
C VAL A 486 8.59 11.00 -31.60
N LEU A 487 8.85 12.30 -31.61
CA LEU A 487 8.01 13.25 -32.38
C LEU A 487 7.96 12.82 -33.84
N THR A 488 6.77 12.82 -34.44
CA THR A 488 6.61 12.42 -35.85
C THR A 488 7.46 13.30 -36.75
N GLY A 489 8.28 12.67 -37.60
CA GLY A 489 9.27 13.34 -38.46
C GLY A 489 10.70 13.28 -37.92
N VAL A 490 10.88 13.01 -36.61
CA VAL A 490 12.18 12.68 -36.04
C VAL A 490 12.52 11.23 -36.42
N PRO A 491 13.72 10.96 -36.99
CA PRO A 491 14.15 9.60 -37.29
C PRO A 491 14.16 8.72 -36.05
N ARG A 492 13.89 7.42 -36.21
CA ARG A 492 14.05 6.47 -35.10
C ARG A 492 15.52 6.42 -34.66
N PRO A 493 15.84 6.77 -33.41
CA PRO A 493 17.20 6.64 -32.93
C PRO A 493 17.57 5.18 -32.70
N LEU A 494 18.81 4.86 -33.05
CA LEU A 494 19.43 3.55 -32.87
C LEU A 494 20.55 3.72 -31.85
N ARG A 495 20.94 2.64 -31.16
CA ARG A 495 22.10 2.70 -30.25
C ARG A 495 23.35 3.07 -31.05
N GLU A 496 23.99 4.20 -30.72
CA GLU A 496 25.30 4.56 -31.28
C GLU A 496 26.42 3.66 -30.75
N PRO A 497 27.57 3.58 -31.46
CA PRO A 497 28.79 3.00 -30.91
C PRO A 497 29.25 3.72 -29.64
N GLY A 498 29.78 2.96 -28.68
CA GLY A 498 30.41 3.53 -27.48
C GLY A 498 29.73 3.14 -26.17
N ILE A 499 30.29 3.66 -25.08
CA ILE A 499 29.69 3.51 -23.74
C ILE A 499 28.63 4.61 -23.51
N PRO A 500 27.56 4.33 -22.75
CA PRO A 500 26.59 5.35 -22.34
C PRO A 500 27.25 6.60 -21.75
N VAL A 501 26.73 7.79 -22.07
CA VAL A 501 27.22 9.05 -21.50
C VAL A 501 27.05 9.12 -19.98
N SER A 502 26.06 8.43 -19.42
CA SER A 502 25.84 8.30 -17.98
C SER A 502 26.90 7.48 -17.25
N LEU A 503 27.69 6.65 -17.94
CA LEU A 503 28.74 5.85 -17.32
C LEU A 503 30.10 6.56 -17.39
N PRO A 504 30.89 6.53 -16.30
CA PRO A 504 32.24 7.06 -16.32
C PRO A 504 33.13 6.23 -17.23
N LEU A 505 34.09 6.89 -17.87
CA LEU A 505 35.15 6.19 -18.62
C LEU A 505 36.11 5.51 -17.63
N PRO A 506 36.66 4.32 -17.96
CA PRO A 506 37.76 3.74 -17.21
C PRO A 506 38.95 4.72 -17.11
N PRO A 507 39.73 4.72 -16.02
CA PRO A 507 40.83 5.68 -15.81
C PRO A 507 41.89 5.73 -16.93
N ASN A 508 42.04 4.63 -17.69
CA ASN A 508 43.00 4.51 -18.78
C ASN A 508 42.36 4.53 -20.18
N ALA A 509 41.11 4.99 -20.29
CA ALA A 509 40.40 5.05 -21.55
C ALA A 509 41.09 6.00 -22.55
N PRO A 510 41.18 5.64 -23.84
CA PRO A 510 41.64 6.56 -24.89
C PRO A 510 40.82 7.85 -24.94
N ALA A 511 41.42 8.97 -25.37
CA ALA A 511 40.76 10.28 -25.41
C ALA A 511 39.53 10.35 -26.35
N ASN A 512 39.37 9.39 -27.25
CA ASN A 512 38.35 9.37 -28.31
C ASN A 512 37.43 8.14 -28.23
N VAL A 513 37.18 7.61 -27.04
CA VAL A 513 36.17 6.54 -26.86
C VAL A 513 34.81 7.07 -27.32
N PRO A 514 34.16 6.45 -28.33
CA PRO A 514 32.81 6.82 -28.73
C PRO A 514 31.86 6.79 -27.54
N ARG A 515 30.87 7.70 -27.53
CA ARG A 515 29.88 7.80 -26.45
C ARG A 515 28.49 7.68 -27.06
N PHE A 516 27.69 6.82 -26.47
CA PHE A 516 26.26 6.68 -26.75
C PHE A 516 25.53 7.73 -25.93
N ASP A 517 24.84 8.67 -26.58
CA ASP A 517 24.13 9.78 -25.92
C ASP A 517 22.89 9.33 -25.13
N GLU A 518 22.53 8.06 -25.32
CA GLU A 518 21.42 7.39 -24.70
C GLU A 518 20.03 7.80 -25.24
N ASN A 519 19.98 8.38 -26.43
CA ASN A 519 18.79 8.76 -27.19
C ASN A 519 17.80 9.66 -26.40
N PRO A 520 18.21 10.89 -26.01
CA PRO A 520 17.39 11.79 -25.21
C PRO A 520 16.17 12.36 -25.96
N GLU A 521 16.07 12.18 -27.28
CA GLU A 521 14.94 12.57 -28.12
C GLU A 521 13.76 11.58 -28.08
N ARG A 522 13.90 10.46 -27.36
CA ARG A 522 12.83 9.47 -27.17
C ARG A 522 11.99 9.81 -25.95
N LEU A 523 10.69 9.55 -26.06
CA LEU A 523 9.75 9.63 -24.95
C LEU A 523 9.00 8.32 -24.83
N LEU A 524 8.89 7.81 -23.61
CA LEU A 524 8.05 6.65 -23.34
C LEU A 524 6.59 7.10 -23.22
N VAL A 525 5.66 6.31 -23.73
CA VAL A 525 4.22 6.49 -23.48
C VAL A 525 3.75 5.30 -22.66
N ASP A 526 3.26 5.58 -21.46
CA ASP A 526 2.66 4.59 -20.56
C ASP A 526 1.18 4.47 -20.88
N THR A 527 0.81 3.44 -21.66
CA THR A 527 -0.54 3.33 -22.21
C THR A 527 -1.58 2.83 -21.20
N ASN A 528 -1.16 2.39 -20.00
CA ASN A 528 -2.06 1.90 -18.94
C ASN A 528 -1.93 2.66 -17.60
N GLY A 529 -1.03 3.64 -17.51
CA GLY A 529 -0.71 4.35 -16.26
C GLY A 529 -1.85 5.19 -15.69
N ARG A 530 -2.86 5.51 -16.51
CA ARG A 530 -4.09 6.18 -16.05
C ARG A 530 -5.00 5.17 -15.35
N ARG A 531 -5.52 5.54 -14.17
CA ARG A 531 -6.48 4.71 -13.43
C ARG A 531 -7.65 4.25 -14.32
N LEU A 532 -8.00 2.96 -14.21
CA LEU A 532 -9.05 2.28 -14.99
C LEU A 532 -8.82 2.26 -16.52
N SER A 533 -7.61 2.56 -17.00
CA SER A 533 -7.29 2.41 -18.42
C SER A 533 -6.90 0.98 -18.78
N THR A 534 -7.18 0.61 -20.02
CA THR A 534 -6.67 -0.60 -20.65
C THR A 534 -5.49 -0.22 -21.54
N GLY A 535 -4.35 -0.90 -21.38
CA GLY A 535 -3.16 -0.65 -22.20
C GLY A 535 -3.43 -0.85 -23.70
N ALA A 536 -2.67 -0.15 -24.54
CA ALA A 536 -2.76 -0.26 -25.99
C ALA A 536 -1.68 -1.20 -26.53
N VAL A 537 -2.05 -2.16 -27.38
CA VAL A 537 -1.10 -3.05 -28.05
C VAL A 537 -0.69 -2.43 -29.39
N LEU A 538 0.46 -1.77 -29.39
CA LEU A 538 1.00 -1.07 -30.55
C LEU A 538 2.24 -1.80 -31.08
N THR A 539 2.41 -1.83 -32.39
CA THR A 539 3.67 -2.21 -33.05
C THR A 539 4.54 -0.97 -33.26
N SER A 540 5.79 -1.16 -33.70
CA SER A 540 6.61 -0.04 -34.17
C SER A 540 6.00 0.62 -35.42
N PHE A 541 6.29 1.90 -35.64
CA PHE A 541 5.78 2.72 -36.75
C PHE A 541 4.28 3.02 -36.72
N VAL A 542 3.65 2.89 -35.55
CA VAL A 542 2.30 3.40 -35.32
C VAL A 542 2.38 4.89 -35.03
N THR A 543 1.56 5.68 -35.69
CA THR A 543 1.37 7.09 -35.38
C THR A 543 0.31 7.24 -34.30
N ILE A 544 0.64 7.95 -33.22
CA ILE A 544 -0.28 8.42 -32.20
C ILE A 544 -0.53 9.90 -32.49
N THR A 545 -1.78 10.32 -32.60
CA THR A 545 -2.15 11.71 -32.92
C THR A 545 -2.82 12.40 -31.74
N ASP A 546 -2.52 13.68 -31.55
CA ASP A 546 -3.14 14.55 -30.55
C ASP A 546 -3.12 13.97 -29.13
N ILE A 547 -1.94 13.52 -28.69
CA ILE A 547 -1.76 12.94 -27.37
C ILE A 547 -1.49 14.04 -26.35
N SER A 548 -2.30 14.09 -25.30
CA SER A 548 -2.06 14.88 -24.10
C SER A 548 -1.97 13.96 -22.89
N GLY A 549 -1.21 14.36 -21.88
CA GLY A 549 -0.99 13.51 -20.71
C GLY A 549 -0.12 14.18 -19.66
N VAL A 550 0.07 13.50 -18.54
CA VAL A 550 0.98 13.95 -17.48
C VAL A 550 2.33 13.28 -17.65
N LEU A 551 3.41 14.05 -17.54
CA LEU A 551 4.76 13.52 -17.51
C LEU A 551 5.05 12.90 -16.14
N ASP A 552 5.38 11.62 -16.11
CA ASP A 552 5.79 10.88 -14.93
C ASP A 552 7.26 10.47 -15.05
N PHE A 553 7.89 10.19 -13.91
CA PHE A 553 9.23 9.62 -13.86
C PHE A 553 9.19 8.31 -13.08
N SER A 554 9.51 7.21 -13.75
CA SER A 554 9.63 5.92 -13.06
C SER A 554 10.53 4.96 -13.82
N PHE A 555 11.20 4.09 -13.05
CA PHE A 555 12.21 3.15 -13.56
C PHE A 555 13.38 3.83 -14.28
N GLY A 556 13.68 5.09 -13.93
CA GLY A 556 14.77 5.87 -14.52
C GLY A 556 14.44 6.49 -15.89
N GLU A 557 13.16 6.56 -16.25
CA GLU A 557 12.70 7.06 -17.55
C GLU A 557 11.48 7.97 -17.40
N TYR A 558 11.49 9.07 -18.15
CA TYR A 558 10.31 9.91 -18.30
C TYR A 558 9.28 9.24 -19.21
N ARG A 559 8.01 9.31 -18.80
CA ARG A 559 6.90 8.72 -19.52
C ARG A 559 5.69 9.62 -19.54
N LEU A 560 5.06 9.76 -20.70
CA LEU A 560 3.80 10.46 -20.84
C LEU A 560 2.66 9.48 -20.55
N ILE A 561 1.86 9.76 -19.54
CA ILE A 561 0.64 9.01 -19.22
C ILE A 561 -0.54 9.72 -19.90
N PRO A 562 -1.18 9.12 -20.92
CA PRO A 562 -2.29 9.76 -21.62
C PRO A 562 -3.46 10.06 -20.70
N ASP A 563 -4.02 11.27 -20.78
CA ASP A 563 -5.22 11.66 -20.04
C ASP A 563 -6.52 11.16 -20.71
N ALA A 564 -6.44 10.74 -21.98
CA ALA A 564 -7.50 10.14 -22.79
C ALA A 564 -7.05 8.83 -23.48
N PRO A 565 -7.97 7.96 -23.94
CA PRO A 565 -7.62 6.83 -24.80
C PRO A 565 -6.88 7.29 -26.06
N LEU A 566 -5.88 6.51 -26.50
CA LEU A 566 -5.05 6.88 -27.63
C LEU A 566 -5.82 6.82 -28.96
N VAL A 567 -5.58 7.81 -29.82
CA VAL A 567 -5.96 7.79 -31.24
C VAL A 567 -4.73 7.37 -32.04
N VAL A 568 -4.80 6.19 -32.67
CA VAL A 568 -3.64 5.55 -33.30
C VAL A 568 -3.92 5.13 -34.74
N SER A 569 -2.89 5.15 -35.58
CA SER A 569 -2.92 4.47 -36.88
C SER A 569 -3.00 2.96 -36.70
N PRO A 570 -3.39 2.18 -37.73
CA PRO A 570 -3.32 0.73 -37.67
C PRO A 570 -1.90 0.25 -37.37
N ASN A 571 -1.82 -0.87 -36.63
CA ASN A 571 -0.56 -1.59 -36.43
C ASN A 571 0.02 -2.02 -37.77
N ILE A 572 1.35 -1.95 -37.91
CA ILE A 572 2.02 -2.55 -39.05
C ILE A 572 1.77 -4.06 -39.06
N THR A 573 1.54 -4.58 -40.25
CA THR A 573 1.52 -6.02 -40.51
C THR A 573 2.91 -6.48 -40.91
N ALA A 574 3.21 -7.77 -40.69
CA ALA A 574 4.45 -8.35 -41.19
C ALA A 574 4.51 -8.18 -42.71
N ILE A 575 5.64 -7.66 -43.22
CA ILE A 575 5.88 -7.47 -44.64
C ILE A 575 6.51 -8.76 -45.17
N PRO A 576 5.85 -9.50 -46.07
CA PRO A 576 6.44 -10.68 -46.67
C PRO A 576 7.70 -10.32 -47.47
N VAL A 577 8.72 -11.18 -47.41
CA VAL A 577 9.86 -11.09 -48.32
C VAL A 577 9.38 -11.24 -49.78
N PRO A 578 10.11 -10.71 -50.77
CA PRO A 578 9.81 -10.96 -52.17
C PRO A 578 9.75 -12.45 -52.50
N ALA A 579 8.97 -12.83 -53.52
CA ALA A 579 8.97 -14.22 -53.98
C ALA A 579 10.33 -14.50 -54.64
N PRO A 580 10.96 -15.65 -54.36
CA PRO A 580 12.19 -15.99 -55.05
C PRO A 580 11.92 -16.24 -56.53
N ASP A 581 12.81 -15.75 -57.38
CA ASP A 581 12.81 -16.09 -58.80
C ASP A 581 13.20 -17.56 -59.00
N ALA A 582 12.89 -18.12 -60.18
CA ALA A 582 13.19 -19.53 -60.49
C ALA A 582 14.69 -19.89 -60.42
N SER A 583 15.57 -18.89 -60.57
CA SER A 583 17.01 -19.02 -60.44
C SER A 583 17.54 -18.87 -59.02
N GLU A 584 16.72 -18.44 -58.07
CA GLU A 584 17.13 -18.15 -56.72
C GLU A 584 16.92 -19.35 -55.78
N PHE A 585 17.74 -19.37 -54.73
CA PHE A 585 17.50 -20.18 -53.56
C PHE A 585 17.50 -19.27 -52.34
N THR A 586 16.80 -19.71 -51.30
CA THR A 586 16.50 -18.87 -50.13
C THR A 586 17.02 -19.52 -48.87
N VAL A 587 17.69 -18.73 -48.05
CA VAL A 587 18.16 -19.10 -46.71
C VAL A 587 17.62 -18.09 -45.72
N ALA A 588 17.06 -18.57 -44.61
CA ALA A 588 16.61 -17.74 -43.49
C ALA A 588 17.30 -18.18 -42.19
N SER A 589 17.39 -17.26 -41.24
CA SER A 589 17.70 -17.54 -39.83
C SER A 589 16.50 -17.09 -38.99
N PHE A 590 16.14 -17.86 -37.98
CA PHE A 590 14.96 -17.62 -37.17
C PHE A 590 15.14 -18.10 -35.74
N ASN A 591 15.44 -17.15 -34.85
CA ASN A 591 15.36 -17.37 -33.41
C ASN A 591 13.88 -17.31 -33.01
N ILE A 592 13.35 -18.43 -32.50
CA ILE A 592 11.92 -18.59 -32.18
C ILE A 592 11.63 -18.27 -30.70
N GLU A 593 12.66 -17.89 -29.93
CA GLU A 593 12.64 -17.46 -28.53
C GLU A 593 12.03 -18.49 -27.57
N ASN A 594 12.89 -19.32 -26.97
CA ASN A 594 12.52 -20.39 -26.04
C ASN A 594 11.38 -21.28 -26.59
N PHE A 595 11.58 -21.85 -27.78
CA PHE A 595 10.59 -22.70 -28.43
C PHE A 595 10.64 -24.11 -27.82
N PHE A 596 9.89 -24.28 -26.73
CA PHE A 596 9.81 -25.51 -25.93
C PHE A 596 8.40 -26.10 -25.97
N ASN A 597 8.25 -27.37 -25.59
CA ASN A 597 6.94 -28.00 -25.39
C ASN A 597 6.30 -27.59 -24.03
N ASP A 598 6.12 -26.29 -23.85
CA ASP A 598 5.54 -25.66 -22.66
C ASP A 598 4.07 -25.25 -22.86
N SER A 599 3.51 -24.49 -21.92
CA SER A 599 2.13 -23.98 -22.02
C SER A 599 1.87 -23.03 -23.19
N ASN A 600 2.92 -22.38 -23.73
CA ASN A 600 2.82 -21.44 -24.85
C ASN A 600 3.06 -22.12 -26.21
N PHE A 601 3.60 -23.34 -26.21
CA PHE A 601 4.05 -24.08 -27.38
C PHE A 601 3.06 -24.04 -28.55
N ILE A 602 1.78 -24.34 -28.32
CA ILE A 602 0.76 -24.38 -29.38
C ILE A 602 0.61 -23.03 -30.08
N THR A 603 0.57 -21.95 -29.30
CA THR A 603 0.45 -20.58 -29.83
C THR A 603 1.71 -20.19 -30.58
N GLN A 604 2.89 -20.44 -30.01
CA GLN A 604 4.17 -20.16 -30.67
C GLN A 604 4.30 -20.94 -31.98
N ARG A 605 3.98 -22.24 -31.98
CA ARG A 605 4.10 -23.11 -33.17
C ARG A 605 3.19 -22.63 -34.30
N ASN A 606 1.96 -22.24 -33.98
CA ASN A 606 1.03 -21.69 -34.96
C ASN A 606 1.55 -20.37 -35.56
N LYS A 607 2.10 -19.48 -34.72
CA LYS A 607 2.69 -18.21 -35.17
C LYS A 607 3.95 -18.42 -36.01
N ALA A 608 4.84 -19.31 -35.59
CA ALA A 608 6.06 -19.66 -36.32
C ALA A 608 5.74 -20.26 -37.69
N ALA A 609 4.76 -21.17 -37.77
CA ALA A 609 4.31 -21.74 -39.04
C ALA A 609 3.76 -20.69 -40.00
N LEU A 610 2.95 -19.75 -39.50
CA LEU A 610 2.45 -18.61 -40.29
C LEU A 610 3.60 -17.68 -40.72
N ALA A 611 4.57 -17.41 -39.86
CA ALA A 611 5.74 -16.58 -40.20
C ALA A 611 6.55 -17.23 -41.33
N VAL A 612 6.86 -18.52 -41.24
CA VAL A 612 7.59 -19.26 -42.28
C VAL A 612 6.83 -19.23 -43.61
N ARG A 613 5.53 -19.51 -43.58
CA ARG A 613 4.73 -19.60 -44.82
C ARG A 613 4.42 -18.25 -45.46
N ASN A 614 3.94 -17.30 -44.66
CA ASN A 614 3.36 -16.07 -45.18
C ASN A 614 4.35 -14.90 -45.21
N VAL A 615 5.32 -14.87 -44.28
CA VAL A 615 6.29 -13.78 -44.18
C VAL A 615 7.59 -14.15 -44.87
N MET A 616 8.16 -15.31 -44.56
CA MET A 616 9.42 -15.77 -45.16
C MET A 616 9.23 -16.47 -46.52
N ARG A 617 7.98 -16.75 -46.91
CA ARG A 617 7.61 -17.44 -48.16
C ARG A 617 8.24 -18.82 -48.35
N SER A 618 8.27 -19.61 -47.27
CA SER A 618 8.79 -20.98 -47.21
C SER A 618 10.20 -21.13 -47.83
N PRO A 619 11.24 -20.57 -47.19
CA PRO A 619 12.63 -20.65 -47.63
C PRO A 619 13.15 -22.07 -47.88
N ASP A 620 14.14 -22.25 -48.75
CA ASP A 620 14.69 -23.57 -49.04
C ASP A 620 15.45 -24.17 -47.84
N ILE A 621 16.13 -23.33 -47.06
CA ILE A 621 16.82 -23.70 -45.81
C ILE A 621 16.50 -22.64 -44.74
N ILE A 622 16.11 -23.07 -43.55
CA ILE A 622 15.92 -22.19 -42.39
C ILE A 622 16.85 -22.68 -41.29
N GLY A 623 17.80 -21.86 -40.88
CA GLY A 623 18.49 -22.01 -39.62
C GLY A 623 17.60 -21.55 -38.47
N VAL A 624 17.50 -22.34 -37.41
CA VAL A 624 16.67 -22.01 -36.26
C VAL A 624 17.49 -21.99 -34.99
N GLU A 625 17.17 -21.07 -34.09
CA GLU A 625 17.81 -20.91 -32.79
C GLU A 625 16.76 -20.91 -31.67
N GLU A 626 17.19 -21.32 -30.47
CA GLU A 626 16.36 -21.42 -29.25
C GLU A 626 15.26 -22.48 -29.36
N ILE A 627 15.64 -23.66 -29.86
CA ILE A 627 14.77 -24.81 -29.98
C ILE A 627 15.02 -25.75 -28.81
N GLY A 628 13.97 -26.27 -28.18
CA GLY A 628 14.13 -27.11 -27.00
C GLY A 628 14.59 -28.55 -27.25
N ASP A 629 14.16 -29.16 -28.37
CA ASP A 629 14.62 -30.50 -28.78
C ASP A 629 14.24 -30.79 -30.25
N LEU A 630 14.72 -31.91 -30.79
CA LEU A 630 14.40 -32.35 -32.15
C LEU A 630 12.88 -32.61 -32.36
N ALA A 631 12.16 -33.14 -31.38
CA ALA A 631 10.74 -33.48 -31.52
C ALA A 631 9.87 -32.21 -31.65
N VAL A 632 10.21 -31.17 -30.91
CA VAL A 632 9.64 -29.82 -31.00
C VAL A 632 9.86 -29.24 -32.39
N LEU A 633 11.07 -29.33 -32.94
CA LEU A 633 11.36 -28.85 -34.30
C LEU A 633 10.63 -29.66 -35.37
N GLN A 634 10.56 -30.98 -35.22
CA GLN A 634 9.80 -31.86 -36.10
C GLN A 634 8.30 -31.51 -36.08
N SER A 635 7.76 -31.16 -34.92
CA SER A 635 6.37 -30.71 -34.80
C SER A 635 6.11 -29.43 -35.58
N LEU A 636 7.04 -28.47 -35.55
CA LEU A 636 6.95 -27.26 -36.36
C LEU A 636 7.05 -27.58 -37.87
N ALA A 637 7.97 -28.45 -38.28
CA ALA A 637 8.10 -28.89 -39.66
C ALA A 637 6.80 -29.51 -40.19
N ALA A 638 6.22 -30.45 -39.43
CA ALA A 638 4.94 -31.08 -39.75
C ALA A 638 3.82 -30.03 -39.87
N LYS A 639 3.73 -29.10 -38.90
CA LYS A 639 2.72 -28.04 -38.93
C LYS A 639 2.82 -27.16 -40.19
N ILE A 640 4.03 -26.77 -40.58
CA ILE A 640 4.25 -25.98 -41.81
C ILE A 640 3.81 -26.78 -43.04
N ASN A 641 4.19 -28.05 -43.11
CA ASN A 641 3.86 -28.93 -44.24
C ASN A 641 2.34 -29.13 -44.38
N ASP A 642 1.67 -29.47 -43.28
CA ASP A 642 0.23 -29.74 -43.24
C ASP A 642 -0.58 -28.48 -43.54
N ASP A 643 -0.20 -27.35 -42.94
CA ASP A 643 -0.90 -26.09 -43.15
C ASP A 643 -0.77 -25.58 -44.58
N ALA A 644 0.39 -25.81 -45.23
CA ALA A 644 0.59 -25.47 -46.63
C ALA A 644 -0.39 -26.24 -47.52
N VAL A 645 -0.49 -27.57 -47.33
CA VAL A 645 -1.46 -28.40 -48.05
C VAL A 645 -2.89 -27.97 -47.77
N ALA A 646 -3.24 -27.72 -46.50
CA ALA A 646 -4.56 -27.27 -46.10
C ALA A 646 -4.95 -25.92 -46.73
N ALA A 647 -3.98 -25.05 -46.99
CA ALA A 647 -4.18 -23.79 -47.69
C ALA A 647 -4.17 -23.91 -49.23
N GLY A 648 -4.03 -25.12 -49.78
CA GLY A 648 -3.96 -25.36 -51.22
C GLY A 648 -2.60 -25.07 -51.85
N GLU A 649 -1.56 -24.87 -51.03
CA GLU A 649 -0.18 -24.71 -51.49
C GLU A 649 0.48 -26.08 -51.72
N ARG A 650 1.57 -26.10 -52.51
CA ARG A 650 2.39 -27.30 -52.63
C ARG A 650 3.08 -27.58 -51.30
N ASN A 651 3.02 -28.83 -50.84
CA ASN A 651 3.75 -29.27 -49.66
C ASN A 651 5.25 -28.93 -49.80
N PRO A 652 5.84 -28.13 -48.90
CA PRO A 652 7.25 -27.79 -48.95
C PRO A 652 8.17 -28.97 -48.62
N TYR A 653 7.66 -29.98 -47.89
CA TYR A 653 8.42 -31.12 -47.38
C TYR A 653 9.60 -30.68 -46.51
N TYR A 654 9.33 -29.80 -45.54
CA TYR A 654 10.31 -29.46 -44.52
C TYR A 654 10.65 -30.68 -43.68
N GLU A 655 11.95 -30.88 -43.51
CA GLU A 655 12.53 -31.87 -42.63
C GLU A 655 13.38 -31.17 -41.56
N ALA A 656 13.19 -31.56 -40.30
CA ALA A 656 13.93 -31.03 -39.17
C ALA A 656 15.28 -31.77 -38.99
N ARG A 657 16.32 -31.00 -38.67
CA ARG A 657 17.65 -31.49 -38.30
C ARG A 657 18.13 -30.69 -37.09
N LEU A 658 18.47 -31.38 -36.02
CA LEU A 658 18.98 -30.80 -34.78
C LEU A 658 19.92 -31.83 -34.16
N ILE A 659 21.00 -31.35 -33.58
CA ILE A 659 21.93 -32.15 -32.76
C ILE A 659 22.03 -31.41 -31.43
N GLU A 660 21.65 -32.08 -30.35
CA GLU A 660 21.63 -31.53 -28.98
C GLU A 660 23.01 -30.93 -28.61
N SER A 661 23.04 -29.72 -28.02
CA SER A 661 24.28 -29.06 -27.59
C SER A 661 25.04 -29.87 -26.56
N ASP A 662 24.33 -30.45 -25.59
CA ASP A 662 24.89 -31.26 -24.51
C ASP A 662 24.13 -32.60 -24.33
N ASN A 663 24.42 -33.33 -23.25
CA ASN A 663 23.76 -34.59 -22.91
C ASN A 663 22.83 -34.41 -21.70
N ASP A 664 22.50 -33.18 -21.33
CA ASP A 664 21.61 -32.86 -20.21
C ASP A 664 20.14 -32.88 -20.67
N THR A 665 19.22 -32.99 -19.72
CA THR A 665 17.78 -33.24 -19.95
C THR A 665 16.90 -32.08 -19.52
N GLU A 666 17.46 -30.95 -19.08
CA GLU A 666 16.67 -29.85 -18.49
C GLU A 666 16.81 -28.54 -19.29
N ASN A 667 15.87 -28.30 -20.21
CA ASN A 667 15.66 -27.03 -20.93
C ASN A 667 16.88 -26.44 -21.65
N ASP A 668 17.71 -27.27 -22.29
CA ASP A 668 18.75 -26.76 -23.18
C ASP A 668 18.11 -26.09 -24.41
N ILE A 669 18.76 -25.04 -24.91
CA ILE A 669 18.34 -24.35 -26.13
C ILE A 669 19.35 -24.62 -27.24
N ASP A 670 18.88 -25.30 -28.27
CA ASP A 670 19.67 -25.75 -29.40
C ASP A 670 19.60 -24.83 -30.61
N VAL A 671 20.46 -25.16 -31.58
CA VAL A 671 20.38 -24.71 -32.97
C VAL A 671 19.98 -25.88 -33.88
N GLY A 672 19.25 -25.57 -34.96
CA GLY A 672 18.77 -26.57 -35.89
C GLY A 672 18.57 -26.05 -37.31
N PHE A 673 18.05 -26.93 -38.16
CA PHE A 673 17.60 -26.61 -39.52
C PHE A 673 16.19 -27.14 -39.79
N LEU A 674 15.40 -26.35 -40.51
CA LEU A 674 14.29 -26.82 -41.32
C LEU A 674 14.72 -26.79 -42.79
N VAL A 675 14.75 -27.95 -43.45
CA VAL A 675 15.23 -28.06 -44.83
C VAL A 675 14.10 -28.48 -45.76
N LYS A 676 13.85 -27.70 -46.81
CA LYS A 676 12.82 -27.95 -47.82
C LYS A 676 13.27 -29.05 -48.80
N THR A 677 13.07 -30.31 -48.43
CA THR A 677 13.66 -31.47 -49.15
C THR A 677 13.13 -31.67 -50.57
N SER A 678 12.02 -31.01 -50.92
CA SER A 678 11.54 -30.95 -52.30
C SER A 678 12.48 -30.22 -53.27
N ARG A 679 13.38 -29.36 -52.75
CA ARG A 679 14.41 -28.65 -53.52
C ARG A 679 15.83 -28.88 -53.02
N VAL A 680 16.02 -29.26 -51.77
CA VAL A 680 17.34 -29.39 -51.15
C VAL A 680 17.66 -30.85 -50.87
N VAL A 681 18.83 -31.32 -51.31
CA VAL A 681 19.38 -32.63 -50.94
C VAL A 681 20.40 -32.42 -49.84
N ILE A 682 20.13 -32.95 -48.66
CA ILE A 682 21.06 -32.92 -47.53
C ILE A 682 22.21 -33.89 -47.82
N ILE A 683 23.46 -33.40 -47.75
CA ILE A 683 24.67 -34.24 -47.81
C ILE A 683 25.08 -34.62 -46.40
N SER A 684 25.22 -33.64 -45.51
CA SER A 684 25.55 -33.87 -44.11
C SER A 684 25.07 -32.72 -43.21
N VAL A 685 24.83 -33.05 -41.95
CA VAL A 685 24.61 -32.09 -40.86
C VAL A 685 25.59 -32.47 -39.76
N VAL A 686 26.49 -31.56 -39.40
CA VAL A 686 27.57 -31.79 -38.44
C VAL A 686 27.61 -30.65 -37.44
N GLN A 687 27.74 -30.98 -36.16
CA GLN A 687 27.94 -30.01 -35.09
C GLN A 687 29.44 -29.80 -34.90
N GLU A 688 29.90 -28.55 -34.95
CA GLU A 688 31.31 -28.19 -34.91
C GLU A 688 31.65 -27.47 -33.61
N GLY A 689 32.78 -27.82 -32.99
CA GLY A 689 33.27 -27.13 -31.79
C GLY A 689 32.47 -27.40 -30.51
N ARG A 690 31.85 -28.58 -30.38
CA ARG A 690 31.13 -29.02 -29.17
C ARG A 690 32.02 -29.06 -27.94
N ASP A 691 33.19 -29.69 -28.07
CA ASP A 691 34.16 -29.81 -26.98
C ASP A 691 35.22 -28.69 -26.98
N ALA A 692 35.05 -27.66 -27.83
CA ALA A 692 35.97 -26.55 -27.89
C ALA A 692 35.91 -25.76 -26.57
N THR A 693 37.07 -25.39 -26.04
CA THR A 693 37.18 -24.65 -24.77
C THR A 693 37.97 -23.35 -24.95
N TYR A 694 37.77 -22.42 -24.02
CA TYR A 694 38.57 -21.22 -23.86
C TYR A 694 38.89 -21.02 -22.38
N ILE A 695 39.88 -20.18 -22.07
CA ILE A 695 40.20 -19.83 -20.69
C ILE A 695 39.37 -18.62 -20.29
N ASN A 696 38.52 -18.77 -19.28
CA ASN A 696 37.76 -17.66 -18.74
C ASN A 696 38.73 -16.67 -18.09
N PRO A 697 38.79 -15.40 -18.56
CA PRO A 697 39.75 -14.42 -18.06
C PRO A 697 39.51 -14.01 -16.60
N ASN A 698 38.34 -14.31 -16.04
CA ASN A 698 37.98 -13.89 -14.69
C ASN A 698 38.54 -14.83 -13.61
N ASN A 699 38.57 -16.14 -13.89
CA ASN A 699 38.95 -17.17 -12.91
C ASN A 699 40.11 -18.08 -13.40
N GLY A 700 40.57 -17.89 -14.64
CA GLY A 700 41.63 -18.69 -15.25
C GLY A 700 41.26 -20.15 -15.51
N GLN A 701 39.99 -20.53 -15.39
CA GLN A 701 39.53 -21.90 -15.58
C GLN A 701 39.08 -22.14 -17.04
N PRO A 702 39.23 -23.37 -17.56
CA PRO A 702 38.66 -23.73 -18.85
C PRO A 702 37.13 -23.78 -18.77
N GLU A 703 36.48 -23.25 -19.80
CA GLU A 703 35.04 -23.33 -20.02
C GLU A 703 34.74 -23.72 -21.47
N LEU A 704 33.55 -24.26 -21.73
CA LEU A 704 33.08 -24.46 -23.10
C LEU A 704 33.07 -23.13 -23.86
N LEU A 705 33.68 -23.15 -25.04
CA LEU A 705 33.70 -22.02 -25.96
C LEU A 705 32.30 -21.80 -26.55
N ASN A 706 31.62 -22.88 -26.92
CA ASN A 706 30.29 -22.84 -27.50
C ASN A 706 29.31 -23.54 -26.57
N ASP A 707 28.47 -22.76 -25.89
CA ASP A 707 27.32 -23.32 -25.15
C ASP A 707 26.29 -23.92 -26.14
N ARG A 708 26.26 -23.38 -27.36
CA ARG A 708 25.43 -23.83 -28.50
C ARG A 708 26.33 -23.98 -29.71
N PRO A 709 26.96 -25.14 -29.89
CA PRO A 709 27.95 -25.35 -30.93
C PRO A 709 27.35 -25.09 -32.33
N PRO A 710 28.09 -24.42 -33.23
CA PRO A 710 27.66 -24.21 -34.61
C PRO A 710 27.20 -25.50 -35.29
N LEU A 711 26.06 -25.43 -36.00
CA LEU A 711 25.54 -26.55 -36.79
C LEU A 711 25.75 -26.29 -38.27
N VAL A 712 26.48 -27.16 -38.94
CA VAL A 712 26.88 -27.05 -40.35
C VAL A 712 26.07 -28.00 -41.22
N LEU A 713 25.26 -27.45 -42.11
CA LEU A 713 24.58 -28.16 -43.18
C LEU A 713 25.37 -28.05 -44.48
N ARG A 714 25.78 -29.19 -45.04
CA ARG A 714 26.25 -29.29 -46.44
C ARG A 714 25.14 -29.88 -47.28
N ALA A 715 24.78 -29.23 -48.39
CA ALA A 715 23.64 -29.64 -49.20
C ALA A 715 23.83 -29.34 -50.70
N LEU A 716 22.98 -29.94 -51.54
CA LEU A 716 22.81 -29.58 -52.95
C LEU A 716 21.43 -28.95 -53.15
N VAL A 717 21.38 -27.75 -53.73
CA VAL A 717 20.12 -27.07 -54.06
C VAL A 717 19.75 -27.34 -55.52
N ARG A 718 18.54 -27.83 -55.74
CA ARG A 718 17.98 -28.12 -57.07
C ARG A 718 17.21 -26.90 -57.60
N SER A 719 17.47 -26.57 -58.87
CA SER A 719 16.65 -25.67 -59.68
C SER A 719 16.29 -26.38 -60.99
N ALA A 720 15.07 -26.15 -61.47
CA ALA A 720 14.55 -26.87 -62.64
C ALA A 720 15.44 -26.61 -63.87
N GLY A 721 15.86 -27.69 -64.54
CA GLY A 721 16.71 -27.61 -65.74
C GLY A 721 18.14 -27.13 -65.51
N LYS A 722 18.61 -27.06 -64.25
CA LYS A 722 19.97 -26.63 -63.89
C LYS A 722 20.71 -27.71 -63.10
N THR A 723 22.04 -27.70 -63.18
CA THR A 723 22.90 -28.52 -62.32
C THR A 723 22.70 -28.12 -60.85
N PRO A 724 22.55 -29.09 -59.92
CA PRO A 724 22.44 -28.78 -58.50
C PRO A 724 23.66 -27.99 -58.00
N VAL A 725 23.41 -26.97 -57.17
CA VAL A 725 24.45 -26.09 -56.63
C VAL A 725 24.81 -26.54 -55.22
N PRO A 726 26.10 -26.81 -54.91
CA PRO A 726 26.51 -27.12 -53.54
C PRO A 726 26.47 -25.87 -52.67
N VAL A 727 25.94 -26.00 -51.46
CA VAL A 727 25.88 -24.94 -50.45
C VAL A 727 26.33 -25.48 -49.10
N THR A 728 26.98 -24.61 -48.32
CA THR A 728 27.25 -24.84 -46.89
C THR A 728 26.54 -23.73 -46.12
N VAL A 729 25.70 -24.11 -45.16
CA VAL A 729 24.99 -23.18 -44.28
C VAL A 729 25.38 -23.48 -42.85
N ILE A 730 25.75 -22.46 -42.08
CA ILE A 730 26.17 -22.59 -40.68
C ILE A 730 25.21 -21.79 -39.81
N VAL A 731 24.58 -22.45 -38.85
CA VAL A 731 23.72 -21.80 -37.84
C VAL A 731 24.51 -21.63 -36.57
N ASN A 732 24.50 -20.41 -36.04
CA ASN A 732 25.30 -20.01 -34.89
C ASN A 732 24.41 -19.31 -33.87
N HIS A 733 24.51 -19.71 -32.61
CA HIS A 733 23.89 -18.99 -31.50
C HIS A 733 24.96 -18.60 -30.48
N LEU A 734 25.73 -17.58 -30.84
CA LEU A 734 26.86 -17.10 -30.06
C LEU A 734 26.41 -16.53 -28.71
N ARG A 735 27.38 -16.35 -27.79
CA ARG A 735 27.16 -15.72 -26.49
C ARG A 735 26.43 -14.38 -26.67
N SER A 736 25.46 -14.12 -25.79
CA SER A 736 24.75 -12.85 -25.73
C SER A 736 25.68 -11.71 -25.31
N LEU A 737 25.42 -10.50 -25.81
CA LEU A 737 26.11 -9.27 -25.39
C LEU A 737 25.61 -8.74 -24.03
N ILE A 738 24.69 -9.44 -23.37
CA ILE A 738 24.29 -9.11 -21.99
C ILE A 738 25.53 -9.17 -21.07
N GLY A 739 25.73 -8.10 -20.30
CA GLY A 739 26.87 -7.89 -19.41
C GLY A 739 28.15 -7.44 -20.10
N VAL A 740 28.14 -7.17 -21.43
CA VAL A 740 29.36 -6.86 -22.19
C VAL A 740 30.06 -5.57 -21.74
N ASP A 741 29.30 -4.62 -21.20
CA ASP A 741 29.79 -3.31 -20.76
C ASP A 741 30.24 -3.31 -19.27
N ASP A 742 30.15 -4.46 -18.58
CA ASP A 742 30.52 -4.51 -17.15
C ASP A 742 32.05 -4.51 -16.96
N GLU A 743 32.51 -3.76 -15.95
CA GLU A 743 33.94 -3.45 -15.71
C GLU A 743 34.68 -4.55 -14.91
N ALA A 744 34.01 -5.30 -14.04
CA ALA A 744 34.57 -6.40 -13.24
C ALA A 744 33.47 -7.31 -12.67
N ASP A 745 33.84 -8.38 -11.94
CA ASP A 745 32.94 -9.10 -11.03
C ASP A 745 32.22 -8.06 -10.14
N ASP A 746 30.95 -7.77 -10.41
CA ASP A 746 30.10 -7.13 -9.42
C ASP A 746 29.72 -8.22 -8.40
N PRO A 747 30.26 -8.19 -7.17
CA PRO A 747 29.94 -9.19 -6.16
C PRO A 747 28.46 -9.16 -5.74
N ALA A 748 27.66 -8.19 -6.20
CA ALA A 748 26.22 -8.13 -5.99
C ALA A 748 25.38 -8.96 -7.00
N THR A 749 25.97 -9.53 -8.06
CA THR A 749 25.23 -10.28 -9.11
C THR A 749 25.82 -11.67 -9.45
N PRO A 750 25.98 -12.60 -8.48
CA PRO A 750 26.95 -13.69 -8.59
C PRO A 750 26.57 -14.86 -9.52
N GLU A 751 25.41 -14.84 -10.19
CA GLU A 751 24.85 -16.09 -10.74
C GLU A 751 24.23 -15.96 -12.14
N PHE A 752 23.94 -14.74 -12.63
CA PHE A 752 23.24 -14.57 -13.91
C PHE A 752 23.89 -13.60 -14.88
N ASP A 753 24.73 -12.66 -14.42
CA ASP A 753 25.54 -11.79 -15.30
C ASP A 753 27.02 -12.13 -15.19
N PRO A 754 27.60 -12.84 -16.18
CA PRO A 754 29.03 -13.06 -16.18
C PRO A 754 29.75 -11.73 -16.40
N PRO A 755 30.87 -11.48 -15.71
CA PRO A 755 31.58 -10.22 -15.80
C PRO A 755 31.95 -9.89 -17.25
N GLY A 756 31.88 -8.61 -17.61
CA GLY A 756 32.13 -8.14 -18.97
C GLY A 756 33.41 -8.65 -19.62
N PRO A 757 34.56 -8.82 -18.91
CA PRO A 757 35.76 -9.42 -19.50
C PRO A 757 35.51 -10.83 -20.06
N ARG A 758 34.76 -11.69 -19.36
CA ARG A 758 34.37 -13.02 -19.85
C ARG A 758 33.50 -12.91 -21.09
N VAL A 759 32.50 -12.02 -21.10
CA VAL A 759 31.60 -11.85 -22.24
C VAL A 759 32.36 -11.42 -23.49
N ARG A 760 33.22 -10.39 -23.36
CA ARG A 760 34.05 -9.87 -24.45
C ARG A 760 35.00 -10.94 -25.00
N GLU A 761 35.69 -11.66 -24.12
CA GLU A 761 36.65 -12.69 -24.53
C GLU A 761 35.97 -13.90 -25.17
N LYS A 762 34.89 -14.42 -24.58
CA LYS A 762 34.14 -15.55 -25.15
C LYS A 762 33.58 -15.20 -26.53
N ARG A 763 33.02 -13.99 -26.70
CA ARG A 763 32.53 -13.48 -28.00
C ARG A 763 33.63 -13.41 -29.05
N ARG A 764 34.81 -12.89 -28.68
CA ARG A 764 35.97 -12.80 -29.58
C ARG A 764 36.41 -14.18 -30.04
N GLN A 765 36.63 -15.11 -29.09
CA GLN A 765 37.06 -16.48 -29.37
C GLN A 765 36.04 -17.24 -30.22
N GLN A 766 34.74 -17.05 -29.98
CA GLN A 766 33.67 -17.63 -30.79
C GLN A 766 33.70 -17.11 -32.24
N ALA A 767 33.92 -15.81 -32.43
CA ALA A 767 34.05 -15.21 -33.75
C ALA A 767 35.28 -15.73 -34.50
N GLU A 768 36.42 -15.87 -33.80
CA GLU A 768 37.66 -16.44 -34.37
C GLU A 768 37.50 -17.91 -34.73
N PHE A 769 36.86 -18.70 -33.87
CA PHE A 769 36.53 -20.09 -34.14
C PHE A 769 35.68 -20.23 -35.41
N LEU A 770 34.61 -19.43 -35.52
CA LEU A 770 33.74 -19.45 -36.69
C LEU A 770 34.45 -18.99 -37.97
N ALA A 771 35.31 -17.96 -37.88
CA ALA A 771 36.11 -17.51 -39.01
C ALA A 771 37.05 -18.63 -39.51
N ASN A 772 37.71 -19.36 -38.60
CA ASN A 772 38.58 -20.48 -38.94
C ASN A 772 37.81 -21.70 -39.49
N LEU A 773 36.55 -21.88 -39.10
CA LEU A 773 35.69 -22.94 -39.64
C LEU A 773 35.28 -22.66 -41.10
N ILE A 774 35.20 -21.39 -41.49
CA ILE A 774 34.78 -20.96 -42.84
C ILE A 774 35.96 -20.91 -43.83
N GLN A 775 37.15 -20.54 -43.34
CA GLN A 775 38.39 -20.50 -44.13
C GLN A 775 38.85 -21.89 -44.54
#